data_AF-A0A267F1S6-F1
#
_entry.id   AF-A0A267F1S6-F1
#
_cell.length_a   1.000
_cell.length_b   1.000
_cell.length_c   1.000
_cell.angle_alpha   90.00
_cell.angle_beta   90.00
_cell.angle_gamma   90.00
#
_symmetry.space_group_name_H-M   'P 1'
#
loop_
_entity.id
_entity.type
_entity.pdbx_description
1 polymer ?
#
loop_
_entity_poly.entity_id
_entity_poly.type
_entity_poly.pdbx_seq_one_letter_code
_entity_poly.pdbx_strand_id
1 'polypeptide(L)'
;MSGGLNSLKTTASAGRAPLDASINFPEMEERVLEFWSKIDAFKTSLAQSKGKKRYTFYDGPPFATGLPHYGHILAGTIKDIVTRWAHQTGHYVERRFGWDCHGLPVEYEIDKSLGITGPQDIEKMGIKAYNDQCRAIVTRYCSEWERIVKRIGRWIDFENDYKTMYPSFMESVWWVFSQLYHKGLVYRGVKVMPFSTACSTPLSNFEAGQNYKMVDDPAIVVSFPLDNEPDVALLAWTTTPWTLPSNLALCVHPEMKYVRVRDAKTGSVYIMMEARLCALYKPEDTGAYELLEQFPGSQLEGKTYKPLLPYFQHLKAERGAFRVLCDTYVTDDSGTGIVHQAPYHGEDDYRVCLKYGIIARDSKLVCPVDASGKFTDEVPDFQGQHVKEADKNICDLLKKNGRLVNHSSIGHNYPFCWRSDTPLIYKAVPSWFVRVEDIGQQLLDNNQKSYWVPKYVQEKRFANWLAGARDWAISRNRYWGTPMPLWVSEDGEEVVCVGSIDQLAELSGVRVTDLHRESVDNIEIPSKLGKGPLRRIPEVFDCWFESGSMPYAQSHYPFERAKDFEDAFPADFIAEGIDQTRGWFYTLLVISTALFGKPPFRNLIVNGIVLASDGQKMSKRKKNYPDPMKVVESHGADALRLYLINSPVVRAENLRFNESGVKDVVKDVFLPLYNSLRFFDQCAGSRADFKQPGSVAGAGGGGHPDSDNVMDKWILSYSQSVVRYVREEMAAYRLYTVLPRLVSFVDNLTNWYIRMNRKRLRDAEPATLNSLFYVLFELSCLLAPFVPFTAEFFYQRLITFLDKQPDEEAASVHFLALPCADESAIDDEIEFCVSHMQSVISSGRIVRDRNTLPIKYPLSRVIVVHNDDRVLQAVQSMESYVLEELNVRQLLVTKDKEAYKVSLRAEPNHKLLGAKFRGAYKQIQENLRALPAAALEEFQRTGRLELPGGHVIEAAEMSVSLRADSGDSGGSGGGSSLDCHVDQSLNLLVLLDITPDASMQREGLAREVVNRVQKLRKRAGLQPSDPIKIFYRADGDGDLSGVVREYAEFIYDTVRQPLVSLEEAGQVNLQQAMAHEQCKIKDSGSLDLWVFSTASGDNSAQQQQKQSGKIPLSSAGSKDEVRLRFGQEERVLKLRNPADGSLISMNRLLKEVEVLFNLIESGQEVRLYRDAELKTLLNAHTCDSTEELGQKTVYVSLR
;
A
#
# COMPACT_ATOMS: atom_id res chain seq x y z
N MET A 1 15.58 25.96 34.18
CA MET A 1 15.29 25.11 35.35
C MET A 1 16.31 23.97 35.35
N SER A 2 17.28 24.04 36.27
CA SER A 2 18.49 23.21 36.30
C SER A 2 18.44 22.22 37.47
N GLY A 3 17.80 21.07 37.29
CA GLY A 3 17.66 20.08 38.37
C GLY A 3 17.32 18.63 37.98
N GLY A 4 17.31 18.27 36.69
CA GLY A 4 16.85 16.93 36.25
C GLY A 4 17.91 15.95 35.73
N LEU A 5 19.17 16.36 35.52
CA LEU A 5 20.13 15.57 34.72
C LEU A 5 21.01 14.56 35.49
N ASN A 6 20.80 14.36 36.80
CA ASN A 6 21.68 13.46 37.59
C ASN A 6 21.25 11.99 37.63
N SER A 7 20.09 11.60 37.08
CA SER A 7 19.65 10.18 37.10
C SER A 7 20.05 9.35 35.87
N LEU A 8 20.67 9.96 34.85
CA LEU A 8 21.13 9.26 33.63
C LEU A 8 22.65 8.98 33.60
N LYS A 9 23.42 9.43 34.60
CA LYS A 9 24.85 9.11 34.71
C LYS A 9 25.13 7.75 35.36
N THR A 10 24.12 7.10 35.95
CA THR A 10 24.28 5.84 36.71
C THR A 10 24.05 4.56 35.90
N THR A 11 23.78 4.64 34.59
CA THR A 11 23.68 3.45 33.71
C THR A 11 24.88 3.26 32.78
N ALA A 12 25.89 4.12 32.83
CA ALA A 12 27.08 4.06 31.97
C ALA A 12 28.12 3.00 32.38
N SER A 13 27.81 2.10 33.33
CA SER A 13 28.72 1.00 33.71
C SER A 13 28.04 -0.37 33.81
N ALA A 14 26.85 -0.55 33.24
CA ALA A 14 26.26 -1.88 33.07
C ALA A 14 26.83 -2.50 31.79
N GLY A 15 27.49 -3.66 31.92
CA GLY A 15 28.06 -4.38 30.78
C GLY A 15 27.05 -4.54 29.64
N ARG A 16 27.49 -4.31 28.40
CA ARG A 16 26.67 -4.42 27.18
C ARG A 16 26.02 -5.80 27.10
N ALA A 17 24.71 -5.88 27.36
CA ALA A 17 23.97 -7.12 27.17
C ALA A 17 23.93 -7.48 25.67
N PRO A 18 24.24 -8.74 25.30
CA PRO A 18 24.20 -9.19 23.90
C PRO A 18 22.77 -9.17 23.35
N LEU A 19 22.63 -8.98 22.03
CA LEU A 19 21.32 -9.03 21.38
C LEU A 19 20.69 -10.43 21.41
N ASP A 20 19.39 -10.48 21.67
CA ASP A 20 18.61 -11.72 21.78
C ASP A 20 18.59 -12.52 20.47
N ALA A 21 18.42 -13.84 20.58
CA ALA A 21 18.34 -14.73 19.42
C ALA A 21 17.12 -14.49 18.53
N SER A 22 16.05 -13.91 19.08
CA SER A 22 14.82 -13.54 18.38
C SER A 22 14.45 -12.10 18.72
N ILE A 23 13.88 -11.38 17.75
CA ILE A 23 13.39 -10.02 17.92
C ILE A 23 11.87 -9.97 17.76
N ASN A 24 11.20 -9.23 18.65
CA ASN A 24 9.83 -8.77 18.47
C ASN A 24 9.87 -7.36 17.86
N PHE A 25 9.56 -7.25 16.56
CA PHE A 25 9.59 -5.96 15.84
C PHE A 25 8.55 -4.96 16.40
N PRO A 26 7.27 -5.31 16.60
CA PRO A 26 6.30 -4.42 17.24
C PRO A 26 6.79 -3.79 18.56
N GLU A 27 7.33 -4.58 19.49
CA GLU A 27 7.85 -4.09 20.77
C GLU A 27 9.14 -3.25 20.62
N MET A 28 9.96 -3.55 19.60
CA MET A 28 11.13 -2.72 19.26
C MET A 28 10.68 -1.34 18.78
N GLU A 29 9.67 -1.26 17.91
CA GLU A 29 9.14 0.01 17.41
C GLU A 29 8.54 0.87 18.52
N GLU A 30 7.83 0.26 19.48
CA GLU A 30 7.28 0.98 20.64
C GLU A 30 8.37 1.58 21.52
N ARG A 31 9.46 0.86 21.77
CA ARG A 31 10.63 1.40 22.49
C ARG A 31 11.28 2.56 21.73
N VAL A 32 11.34 2.50 20.40
CA VAL A 32 11.83 3.60 19.57
C VAL A 32 10.88 4.81 19.64
N LEU A 33 9.55 4.60 19.64
CA LEU A 33 8.57 5.68 19.83
C LEU A 33 8.75 6.37 21.18
N GLU A 34 8.95 5.60 22.25
CA GLU A 34 9.24 6.15 23.58
C GLU A 34 10.53 6.97 23.59
N PHE A 35 11.56 6.48 22.90
CA PHE A 35 12.83 7.20 22.74
C PHE A 35 12.63 8.53 21.98
N TRP A 36 11.98 8.51 20.82
CA TRP A 36 11.69 9.72 20.05
C TRP A 36 10.85 10.74 20.83
N SER A 37 9.92 10.27 21.67
CA SER A 37 9.14 11.13 22.57
C SER A 37 10.03 11.81 23.62
N LYS A 38 10.99 11.08 24.21
CA LYS A 38 11.92 11.61 25.22
C LYS A 38 12.85 12.71 24.68
N ILE A 39 13.28 12.59 23.42
CA ILE A 39 14.19 13.55 22.78
C ILE A 39 13.47 14.58 21.90
N ASP A 40 12.13 14.54 21.87
CA ASP A 40 11.28 15.36 21.00
C ASP A 40 11.75 15.35 19.52
N ALA A 41 12.01 14.14 18.99
CA ALA A 41 12.80 13.94 17.78
C ALA A 41 12.32 14.77 16.58
N PHE A 42 11.01 14.85 16.36
CA PHE A 42 10.47 15.59 15.23
C PHE A 42 10.67 17.11 15.36
N LYS A 43 10.39 17.71 16.53
CA LYS A 43 10.58 19.15 16.74
C LYS A 43 12.07 19.50 16.75
N THR A 44 12.91 18.63 17.33
CA THR A 44 14.37 18.76 17.29
C THR A 44 14.90 18.73 15.85
N SER A 45 14.44 17.81 15.00
CA SER A 45 14.87 17.76 13.59
C SER A 45 14.46 19.02 12.81
N LEU A 46 13.27 19.56 13.10
CA LEU A 46 12.84 20.84 12.51
C LEU A 46 13.69 22.01 12.99
N ALA A 47 14.03 22.06 14.28
CA ALA A 47 14.88 23.11 14.83
C ALA A 47 16.30 23.07 14.22
N GLN A 48 16.91 21.89 14.08
CA GLN A 48 18.23 21.71 13.46
C GLN A 48 18.29 22.12 11.99
N SER A 49 17.16 22.02 11.27
CA SER A 49 17.10 22.42 9.85
C SER A 49 16.70 23.87 9.64
N LYS A 50 16.40 24.64 10.70
CA LYS A 50 16.01 26.04 10.59
C LYS A 50 17.12 26.85 9.91
N GLY A 51 16.76 27.65 8.90
CA GLY A 51 17.70 28.45 8.10
C GLY A 51 18.30 27.73 6.89
N LYS A 52 18.09 26.42 6.74
CA LYS A 52 18.39 25.70 5.49
C LYS A 52 17.37 26.05 4.40
N LYS A 53 17.65 25.65 3.15
CA LYS A 53 16.73 25.86 2.01
C LYS A 53 15.37 25.22 2.32
N ARG A 54 14.28 26.00 2.15
CA ARG A 54 12.91 25.50 2.36
C ARG A 54 12.56 24.46 1.29
N TYR A 55 11.84 23.43 1.70
CA TYR A 55 11.19 22.46 0.83
C TYR A 55 9.72 22.37 1.25
N THR A 56 8.83 22.90 0.41
CA THR A 56 7.41 23.06 0.74
C THR A 56 6.65 21.79 0.38
N PHE A 57 5.92 21.26 1.37
CA PHE A 57 5.07 20.08 1.23
C PHE A 57 3.63 20.44 1.59
N TYR A 58 2.67 20.07 0.75
CA TYR A 58 1.25 20.16 1.10
C TYR A 58 0.70 18.77 1.40
N ASP A 59 0.09 18.64 2.58
CA ASP A 59 -0.63 17.44 2.97
C ASP A 59 -2.07 17.52 2.47
N GLY A 60 -2.51 16.60 1.60
CA GLY A 60 -3.91 16.50 1.22
C GLY A 60 -4.76 16.17 2.44
N PRO A 61 -5.73 17.01 2.82
CA PRO A 61 -6.45 16.84 4.07
C PRO A 61 -7.43 15.65 3.98
N PRO A 62 -7.27 14.57 4.77
CA PRO A 62 -8.29 13.53 4.83
C PRO A 62 -9.58 14.04 5.47
N PHE A 63 -10.69 13.42 5.07
CA PHE A 63 -11.98 13.62 5.74
C PHE A 63 -11.95 13.04 7.16
N ALA A 64 -12.39 13.82 8.14
CA ALA A 64 -12.52 13.39 9.53
C ALA A 64 -13.83 12.60 9.79
N THR A 65 -14.09 11.56 9.00
CA THR A 65 -15.35 10.77 9.03
C THR A 65 -15.19 9.32 9.49
N GLY A 66 -13.96 8.86 9.71
CA GLY A 66 -13.73 7.52 10.20
C GLY A 66 -12.25 7.14 10.30
N LEU A 67 -11.99 5.98 10.89
CA LEU A 67 -10.63 5.44 11.03
C LEU A 67 -9.89 5.26 9.69
N PRO A 68 -8.54 5.40 9.69
CA PRO A 68 -7.73 5.23 8.50
C PRO A 68 -7.71 3.76 8.03
N HIS A 69 -7.53 3.57 6.72
CA HIS A 69 -7.38 2.27 6.07
C HIS A 69 -6.06 2.23 5.29
N TYR A 70 -5.71 1.11 4.67
CA TYR A 70 -4.44 0.95 3.94
C TYR A 70 -4.16 2.01 2.88
N GLY A 71 -5.18 2.55 2.20
CA GLY A 71 -5.00 3.70 1.30
C GLY A 71 -4.45 4.97 1.99
N HIS A 72 -4.92 5.31 3.20
CA HIS A 72 -4.41 6.45 3.98
C HIS A 72 -2.99 6.18 4.50
N ILE A 73 -2.72 4.94 4.92
CA ILE A 73 -1.39 4.52 5.39
C ILE A 73 -0.37 4.61 4.25
N LEU A 74 -0.73 4.16 3.05
CA LEU A 74 0.10 4.25 1.86
C LEU A 74 0.44 5.71 1.51
N ALA A 75 -0.57 6.58 1.38
CA ALA A 75 -0.35 7.99 1.07
C ALA A 75 0.50 8.65 2.16
N GLY A 76 0.19 8.41 3.43
CA GLY A 76 0.96 8.89 4.57
C GLY A 76 2.42 8.40 4.57
N THR A 77 2.67 7.15 4.19
CA THR A 77 4.01 6.56 4.09
C THR A 77 4.83 7.22 3.00
N ILE A 78 4.26 7.42 1.80
CA ILE A 78 4.94 8.13 0.70
C ILE A 78 5.31 9.56 1.13
N LYS A 79 4.35 10.27 1.75
CA LYS A 79 4.54 11.65 2.23
C LYS A 79 5.63 11.73 3.30
N ASP A 80 5.70 10.77 4.21
CA ASP A 80 6.73 10.70 5.24
C ASP A 80 8.12 10.38 4.66
N ILE A 81 8.23 9.41 3.75
CA ILE A 81 9.50 9.04 3.12
C ILE A 81 10.13 10.23 2.40
N VAL A 82 9.35 10.92 1.54
CA VAL A 82 9.87 12.04 0.75
C VAL A 82 10.25 13.23 1.63
N THR A 83 9.49 13.49 2.69
CA THR A 83 9.78 14.62 3.58
C THR A 83 10.95 14.35 4.54
N ARG A 84 11.15 13.10 5.00
CA ARG A 84 12.37 12.66 5.70
C ARG A 84 13.59 12.75 4.78
N TRP A 85 13.46 12.25 3.55
CA TRP A 85 14.49 12.38 2.51
C TRP A 85 14.90 13.83 2.28
N ALA A 86 13.93 14.73 2.06
CA ALA A 86 14.21 16.16 1.85
C ALA A 86 14.94 16.78 3.05
N HIS A 87 14.53 16.44 4.28
CA HIS A 87 15.18 16.91 5.50
C HIS A 87 16.64 16.45 5.59
N GLN A 88 16.89 15.15 5.45
CA GLN A 88 18.23 14.57 5.57
C GLN A 88 19.13 14.86 4.36
N THR A 89 18.59 15.43 3.28
CA THR A 89 19.37 16.01 2.16
C THR A 89 19.61 17.51 2.30
N GLY A 90 19.32 18.09 3.48
CA GLY A 90 19.71 19.45 3.82
C GLY A 90 18.62 20.50 3.64
N HIS A 91 17.35 20.13 3.66
CA HIS A 91 16.23 21.08 3.57
C HIS A 91 15.52 21.30 4.90
N TYR A 92 14.90 22.48 5.05
CA TYR A 92 13.89 22.76 6.06
C TYR A 92 12.51 22.36 5.51
N VAL A 93 11.87 21.37 6.14
CA VAL A 93 10.60 20.80 5.67
C VAL A 93 9.54 20.95 6.76
N GLU A 94 8.69 21.97 6.66
CA GLU A 94 7.52 22.12 7.53
C GLU A 94 6.47 21.07 7.15
N ARG A 95 5.94 20.33 8.14
CA ARG A 95 4.98 19.23 7.92
C ARG A 95 3.79 19.44 8.83
N ARG A 96 2.72 20.03 8.31
CA ARG A 96 1.47 20.30 9.06
C ARG A 96 0.37 19.36 8.59
N PHE A 97 -0.32 18.72 9.53
CA PHE A 97 -1.45 17.85 9.20
C PHE A 97 -2.66 18.69 8.81
N GLY A 98 -3.45 18.19 7.86
CA GLY A 98 -4.67 18.81 7.39
C GLY A 98 -5.92 18.04 7.71
N TRP A 99 -7.04 18.73 7.95
CA TRP A 99 -8.35 18.09 8.10
C TRP A 99 -9.39 18.74 7.20
N ASP A 100 -10.06 17.90 6.40
CA ASP A 100 -11.26 18.28 5.69
C ASP A 100 -12.44 17.98 6.61
N CYS A 101 -12.95 19.05 7.22
CA CYS A 101 -13.92 18.98 8.31
C CYS A 101 -15.36 19.16 7.83
N HIS A 102 -15.58 19.56 6.57
CA HIS A 102 -16.88 20.04 6.09
C HIS A 102 -17.52 19.13 5.03
N GLY A 103 -18.77 19.45 4.71
CA GLY A 103 -19.47 18.91 3.56
C GLY A 103 -20.15 17.55 3.78
N LEU A 104 -20.63 17.00 2.67
CA LEU A 104 -21.51 15.83 2.65
C LEU A 104 -20.95 14.60 3.39
N PRO A 105 -19.65 14.26 3.34
CA PRO A 105 -19.15 13.08 4.04
C PRO A 105 -19.40 13.11 5.56
N VAL A 106 -19.22 14.28 6.20
CA VAL A 106 -19.44 14.45 7.64
C VAL A 106 -20.92 14.49 7.96
N GLU A 107 -21.68 15.30 7.22
CA GLU A 107 -23.13 15.39 7.39
C GLU A 107 -23.83 14.05 7.16
N TYR A 108 -23.37 13.22 6.22
CA TYR A 108 -23.97 11.91 5.96
C TYR A 108 -23.82 10.94 7.14
N GLU A 109 -22.66 10.93 7.80
CA GLU A 109 -22.47 10.10 9.01
C GLU A 109 -23.34 10.61 10.17
N ILE A 110 -23.48 11.93 10.32
CA ILE A 110 -24.37 12.54 11.31
C ILE A 110 -25.84 12.23 10.99
N ASP A 111 -26.27 12.45 9.75
CA ASP A 111 -27.63 12.16 9.28
C ASP A 111 -28.00 10.71 9.58
N LYS A 112 -27.09 9.77 9.34
CA LYS A 112 -27.29 8.35 9.64
C LYS A 112 -27.35 8.06 11.14
N SER A 113 -26.48 8.70 11.94
CA SER A 113 -26.42 8.49 13.39
C SER A 113 -27.65 9.04 14.12
N LEU A 114 -28.21 10.15 13.63
CA LEU A 114 -29.36 10.85 14.20
C LEU A 114 -30.69 10.49 13.52
N GLY A 115 -30.65 9.73 12.42
CA GLY A 115 -31.85 9.36 11.66
C GLY A 115 -32.50 10.55 10.93
N ILE A 116 -31.71 11.51 10.46
CA ILE A 116 -32.19 12.70 9.72
C ILE A 116 -32.68 12.28 8.34
N THR A 117 -33.96 12.52 8.05
CA THR A 117 -34.58 12.15 6.78
C THR A 117 -34.67 13.31 5.79
N GLY A 118 -34.67 14.56 6.27
CA GLY A 118 -34.70 15.73 5.41
C GLY A 118 -34.52 17.07 6.13
N PRO A 119 -34.62 18.18 5.38
CA PRO A 119 -34.46 19.55 5.91
C PRO A 119 -35.35 19.88 7.12
N GLN A 120 -36.57 19.36 7.15
CA GLN A 120 -37.53 19.61 8.23
C GLN A 120 -37.04 19.08 9.58
N ASP A 121 -36.28 17.98 9.60
CA ASP A 121 -35.72 17.42 10.83
C ASP A 121 -34.60 18.33 11.37
N ILE A 122 -33.82 18.91 10.48
CA ILE A 122 -32.76 19.87 10.82
C ILE A 122 -33.38 21.20 11.27
N GLU A 123 -34.47 21.65 10.65
CA GLU A 123 -35.21 22.84 11.08
C GLU A 123 -35.79 22.66 12.50
N LYS A 124 -36.35 21.48 12.80
CA LYS A 124 -36.82 21.12 14.16
C LYS A 124 -35.68 21.06 15.17
N MET A 125 -34.53 20.52 14.79
CA MET A 125 -33.34 20.42 15.65
C MET A 125 -32.64 21.78 15.85
N GLY A 126 -32.72 22.65 14.84
CA GLY A 126 -31.95 23.88 14.72
C GLY A 126 -30.58 23.64 14.11
N ILE A 127 -30.19 24.50 13.16
CA ILE A 127 -28.90 24.44 12.44
C ILE A 127 -27.72 24.40 13.41
N LYS A 128 -27.75 25.21 14.47
CA LYS A 128 -26.69 25.24 15.48
C LYS A 128 -26.47 23.87 16.12
N ALA A 129 -27.54 23.23 16.59
CA ALA A 129 -27.43 21.94 17.27
C ALA A 129 -26.94 20.85 16.31
N TYR A 130 -27.36 20.88 15.05
CA TYR A 130 -26.87 19.97 14.01
C TYR A 130 -25.37 20.18 13.74
N ASN A 131 -24.94 21.42 13.53
CA ASN A 131 -23.54 21.78 13.27
C ASN A 131 -22.63 21.46 14.48
N ASP A 132 -23.13 21.59 15.71
CA ASP A 132 -22.41 21.17 16.92
C ASP A 132 -22.13 19.65 16.92
N GLN A 133 -23.04 18.81 16.39
CA GLN A 133 -22.81 17.37 16.24
C GLN A 133 -21.78 17.07 15.15
N CYS A 134 -21.83 17.79 14.02
CA CYS A 134 -20.81 17.70 12.97
C CYS A 134 -19.41 18.07 13.49
N ARG A 135 -19.30 19.12 14.33
CA ARG A 135 -18.05 19.52 14.96
C ARG A 135 -17.51 18.46 15.94
N ALA A 136 -18.40 17.81 16.68
CA ALA A 136 -18.05 16.78 17.67
C ALA A 136 -17.45 15.51 17.02
N ILE A 137 -18.06 15.02 15.93
CA ILE A 137 -17.57 13.81 15.24
C ILE A 137 -16.18 14.00 14.62
N VAL A 138 -15.92 15.19 14.06
CA VAL A 138 -14.61 15.57 13.51
C VAL A 138 -13.55 15.49 14.60
N THR A 139 -13.80 16.13 15.75
CA THR A 139 -12.86 16.17 16.88
C THR A 139 -12.49 14.77 17.37
N ARG A 140 -13.48 13.87 17.47
CA ARG A 140 -13.25 12.47 17.84
C ARG A 140 -12.29 11.78 16.86
N TYR A 141 -12.57 11.83 15.56
CA TYR A 141 -11.76 11.13 14.58
C TYR A 141 -10.35 11.71 14.45
N CYS A 142 -10.16 13.02 14.66
CA CYS A 142 -8.81 13.61 14.69
C CYS A 142 -7.92 12.92 15.74
N SER A 143 -8.43 12.69 16.95
CA SER A 143 -7.67 12.05 18.03
C SER A 143 -7.33 10.58 17.74
N GLU A 144 -8.26 9.83 17.14
CA GLU A 144 -8.05 8.43 16.78
C GLU A 144 -6.99 8.28 15.69
N TRP A 145 -6.97 9.19 14.72
CA TRP A 145 -5.97 9.24 13.65
C TRP A 145 -4.58 9.60 14.16
N GLU A 146 -4.46 10.58 15.05
CA GLU A 146 -3.16 10.97 15.62
C GLU A 146 -2.42 9.76 16.20
N ARG A 147 -3.14 8.92 16.97
CA ARG A 147 -2.58 7.69 17.54
C ARG A 147 -2.08 6.72 16.47
N ILE A 148 -2.87 6.52 15.41
CA ILE A 148 -2.52 5.59 14.32
C ILE A 148 -1.35 6.13 13.48
N VAL A 149 -1.36 7.41 13.14
CA VAL A 149 -0.30 8.07 12.37
C VAL A 149 1.03 8.03 13.13
N LYS A 150 1.01 8.29 14.44
CA LYS A 150 2.18 8.13 15.32
C LYS A 150 2.69 6.69 15.33
N ARG A 151 1.80 5.70 15.46
CA ARG A 151 2.19 4.28 15.47
C ARG A 151 2.79 3.80 14.14
N ILE A 152 2.37 4.36 13.01
CA ILE A 152 2.96 4.11 11.68
C ILE A 152 4.34 4.82 11.51
N GLY A 153 4.73 5.70 12.44
CA GLY A 153 6.01 6.40 12.40
C GLY A 153 6.06 7.59 11.45
N ARG A 154 4.89 8.14 11.06
CA ARG A 154 4.84 9.35 10.24
C ARG A 154 5.06 10.59 11.11
N TRP A 155 6.10 11.36 10.80
CA TRP A 155 6.39 12.62 11.51
C TRP A 155 5.67 13.79 10.85
N ILE A 156 4.66 14.28 11.55
CA ILE A 156 3.84 15.40 11.11
C ILE A 156 3.24 16.12 12.32
N ASP A 157 3.06 17.44 12.21
CA ASP A 157 2.58 18.29 13.28
C ASP A 157 1.04 18.24 13.37
N PHE A 158 0.55 17.76 14.51
CA PHE A 158 -0.87 17.75 14.89
C PHE A 158 -1.24 18.91 15.84
N GLU A 159 -0.25 19.59 16.44
CA GLU A 159 -0.48 20.73 17.33
C GLU A 159 -0.73 22.00 16.50
N ASN A 160 0.12 22.25 15.51
CA ASN A 160 -0.05 23.33 14.53
C ASN A 160 -0.70 22.81 13.24
N ASP A 161 -1.79 22.06 13.37
CA ASP A 161 -2.54 21.55 12.22
C ASP A 161 -3.30 22.67 11.49
N TYR A 162 -3.99 22.31 10.41
CA TYR A 162 -5.02 23.17 9.83
C TYR A 162 -6.31 22.37 9.66
N LYS A 163 -7.44 23.01 9.93
CA LYS A 163 -8.78 22.44 9.75
C LYS A 163 -9.60 23.39 8.90
N THR A 164 -10.37 22.86 7.95
CA THR A 164 -11.21 23.71 7.09
C THR A 164 -12.29 24.48 7.86
N MET A 165 -12.64 24.02 9.07
CA MET A 165 -13.59 24.68 9.98
C MET A 165 -12.98 25.79 10.86
N TYR A 166 -11.68 26.07 10.77
CA TYR A 166 -11.08 27.18 11.50
C TYR A 166 -11.52 28.53 10.90
N PRO A 167 -11.89 29.53 11.71
CA PRO A 167 -12.32 30.84 11.20
C PRO A 167 -11.30 31.47 10.25
N SER A 168 -10.00 31.38 10.55
CA SER A 168 -8.92 31.88 9.68
C SER A 168 -8.87 31.16 8.33
N PHE A 169 -9.11 29.85 8.30
CA PHE A 169 -9.16 29.08 7.05
C PHE A 169 -10.38 29.51 6.22
N MET A 170 -11.56 29.60 6.86
CA MET A 170 -12.81 30.02 6.22
C MET A 170 -12.74 31.46 5.69
N GLU A 171 -12.07 32.36 6.42
CA GLU A 171 -11.86 33.75 5.99
C GLU A 171 -10.95 33.82 4.75
N SER A 172 -9.87 33.03 4.70
CA SER A 172 -9.09 32.88 3.46
C SER A 172 -9.90 32.29 2.30
N VAL A 173 -10.84 31.36 2.56
CA VAL A 173 -11.75 30.84 1.53
C VAL A 173 -12.69 31.95 1.01
N TRP A 174 -13.20 32.81 1.90
CA TRP A 174 -13.96 34.01 1.50
C TRP A 174 -13.11 34.94 0.64
N TRP A 175 -11.86 35.17 1.02
CA TRP A 175 -10.93 35.95 0.21
C TRP A 175 -10.74 35.33 -1.18
N VAL A 176 -10.44 34.04 -1.28
CA VAL A 176 -10.28 33.32 -2.57
C VAL A 176 -11.51 33.53 -3.44
N PHE A 177 -12.71 33.30 -2.88
CA PHE A 177 -13.94 33.48 -3.61
C PHE A 177 -14.15 34.93 -4.07
N SER A 178 -13.89 35.91 -3.21
CA SER A 178 -14.01 37.33 -3.55
C SER A 178 -13.08 37.73 -4.72
N GLN A 179 -11.87 37.16 -4.78
CA GLN A 179 -10.95 37.40 -5.89
C GLN A 179 -11.49 36.83 -7.20
N LEU A 180 -12.03 35.60 -7.17
CA LEU A 180 -12.65 35.00 -8.35
C LEU A 180 -13.89 35.79 -8.79
N TYR A 181 -14.69 36.27 -7.84
CA TYR A 181 -15.87 37.08 -8.09
C TYR A 181 -15.50 38.41 -8.76
N HIS A 182 -14.54 39.15 -8.22
CA HIS A 182 -14.08 40.43 -8.79
C HIS A 182 -13.38 40.27 -10.15
N LYS A 183 -12.81 39.10 -10.45
CA LYS A 183 -12.26 38.75 -11.77
C LYS A 183 -13.34 38.36 -12.79
N GLY A 184 -14.62 38.34 -12.43
CA GLY A 184 -15.72 37.94 -13.32
C GLY A 184 -15.80 36.43 -13.59
N LEU A 185 -15.03 35.63 -12.84
CA LEU A 185 -14.99 34.17 -12.98
C LEU A 185 -16.12 33.48 -12.25
N VAL A 186 -16.89 34.18 -11.42
CA VAL A 186 -18.04 33.62 -10.70
C VAL A 186 -19.33 34.11 -11.34
N TYR A 187 -20.28 33.21 -11.53
CA TYR A 187 -21.63 33.57 -11.97
C TYR A 187 -22.69 32.69 -11.34
N ARG A 188 -23.92 33.20 -11.28
CA ARG A 188 -25.10 32.42 -10.92
C ARG A 188 -25.68 31.80 -12.18
N GLY A 189 -25.91 30.50 -12.14
CA GLY A 189 -26.57 29.76 -13.21
C GLY A 189 -27.45 28.67 -12.63
N VAL A 190 -27.69 27.62 -13.41
CA VAL A 190 -28.40 26.43 -12.93
C VAL A 190 -27.65 25.15 -13.26
N LYS A 191 -27.87 24.16 -12.41
CA LYS A 191 -27.46 22.79 -12.65
C LYS A 191 -28.70 21.90 -12.63
N VAL A 192 -28.86 21.07 -13.65
CA VAL A 192 -29.88 20.01 -13.64
C VAL A 192 -29.37 18.91 -12.71
N MET A 193 -30.10 18.64 -11.63
CA MET A 193 -29.73 17.66 -10.62
C MET A 193 -30.91 16.74 -10.30
N PRO A 194 -30.65 15.50 -9.85
CA PRO A 194 -31.70 14.68 -9.28
C PRO A 194 -32.21 15.37 -8.01
N PHE A 195 -33.53 15.46 -7.87
CA PHE A 195 -34.21 16.26 -6.87
C PHE A 195 -35.30 15.43 -6.21
N SER A 196 -35.28 15.41 -4.87
CA SER A 196 -36.34 14.77 -4.08
C SER A 196 -37.44 15.79 -3.81
N THR A 197 -38.63 15.55 -4.36
CA THR A 197 -39.80 16.41 -4.17
C THR A 197 -40.37 16.29 -2.74
N ALA A 198 -40.29 15.10 -2.14
CA ALA A 198 -40.72 14.86 -0.77
C ALA A 198 -39.80 15.52 0.28
N CYS A 199 -38.49 15.53 0.01
CA CYS A 199 -37.50 16.16 0.90
C CYS A 199 -37.19 17.62 0.51
N SER A 200 -37.75 18.12 -0.60
CA SER A 200 -37.51 19.44 -1.17
C SER A 200 -36.03 19.83 -1.29
N THR A 201 -35.18 18.88 -1.71
CA THR A 201 -33.73 19.08 -1.81
C THR A 201 -33.14 18.38 -3.04
N PRO A 202 -32.12 18.97 -3.69
CA PRO A 202 -31.29 18.22 -4.62
C PRO A 202 -30.56 17.09 -3.90
N LEU A 203 -30.27 16.04 -4.65
CA LEU A 203 -29.45 14.90 -4.25
C LEU A 203 -28.21 14.85 -5.12
N SER A 204 -27.15 14.24 -4.60
CA SER A 204 -25.99 13.89 -5.41
C SER A 204 -26.30 12.72 -6.35
N ASN A 205 -25.54 12.57 -7.44
CA ASN A 205 -25.65 11.40 -8.33
C ASN A 205 -25.39 10.09 -7.56
N PHE A 206 -24.55 10.12 -6.52
CA PHE A 206 -24.31 8.97 -5.66
C PHE A 206 -25.57 8.61 -4.87
N GLU A 207 -26.24 9.57 -4.24
CA GLU A 207 -27.48 9.35 -3.49
C GLU A 207 -28.62 8.89 -4.41
N ALA A 208 -28.75 9.47 -5.61
CA ALA A 208 -29.73 9.03 -6.60
C ALA A 208 -29.51 7.59 -7.07
N GLY A 209 -28.24 7.14 -7.06
CA GLY A 209 -27.86 5.78 -7.43
C GLY A 209 -28.14 4.69 -6.40
N GLN A 210 -28.52 5.05 -5.17
CA GLN A 210 -28.68 4.08 -4.08
C GLN A 210 -29.98 3.29 -4.10
N ASN A 211 -31.03 3.81 -4.76
CA ASN A 211 -32.38 3.26 -4.67
C ASN A 211 -33.07 3.25 -6.04
N TYR A 212 -32.50 2.52 -7.01
CA TYR A 212 -33.20 2.25 -8.27
C TYR A 212 -34.26 1.18 -8.07
N LYS A 213 -35.45 1.42 -8.63
CA LYS A 213 -36.59 0.50 -8.58
C LYS A 213 -37.16 0.30 -9.97
N MET A 214 -37.63 -0.92 -10.26
CA MET A 214 -38.44 -1.17 -11.45
C MET A 214 -39.82 -0.50 -11.27
N VAL A 215 -40.20 0.31 -12.25
CA VAL A 215 -41.50 0.99 -12.31
C VAL A 215 -42.10 0.91 -13.71
N ASP A 216 -43.43 0.96 -13.78
CA ASP A 216 -44.16 1.13 -15.03
C ASP A 216 -44.50 2.62 -15.21
N ASP A 217 -43.78 3.29 -16.12
CA ASP A 217 -44.05 4.67 -16.50
C ASP A 217 -44.83 4.73 -17.83
N PRO A 218 -45.62 5.80 -18.09
CA PRO A 218 -46.20 6.05 -19.40
C PRO A 218 -45.11 6.14 -20.47
N ALA A 219 -45.36 5.60 -21.66
CA ALA A 219 -44.52 5.74 -22.83
C ALA A 219 -45.38 6.28 -23.97
N ILE A 220 -45.24 7.57 -24.27
CA ILE A 220 -46.09 8.28 -25.24
C ILE A 220 -45.32 8.72 -26.46
N VAL A 221 -45.98 8.67 -27.61
CA VAL A 221 -45.53 9.31 -28.85
C VAL A 221 -46.45 10.49 -29.15
N VAL A 222 -45.86 11.66 -29.30
CA VAL A 222 -46.57 12.93 -29.50
C VAL A 222 -46.17 13.57 -30.82
N SER A 223 -47.13 14.21 -31.48
CA SER A 223 -46.94 14.86 -32.78
C SER A 223 -46.59 16.34 -32.66
N PHE A 224 -45.71 16.82 -33.55
CA PHE A 224 -45.27 18.20 -33.70
C PHE A 224 -45.33 18.65 -35.17
N PRO A 225 -46.47 19.20 -35.64
CA PRO A 225 -46.64 19.76 -36.98
C PRO A 225 -45.64 20.86 -37.28
N LEU A 226 -45.08 20.82 -38.48
CA LEU A 226 -44.20 21.85 -39.01
C LEU A 226 -45.01 23.13 -39.29
N ASP A 227 -44.42 24.31 -39.08
CA ASP A 227 -45.13 25.56 -39.40
C ASP A 227 -45.31 25.75 -40.90
N ASN A 228 -44.31 25.35 -41.69
CA ASN A 228 -44.32 25.51 -43.15
C ASN A 228 -45.10 24.40 -43.87
N GLU A 229 -45.29 23.25 -43.22
CA GLU A 229 -46.04 22.10 -43.75
C GLU A 229 -46.96 21.54 -42.64
N PRO A 230 -48.12 22.18 -42.36
CA PRO A 230 -48.97 21.82 -41.22
C PRO A 230 -49.52 20.38 -41.27
N ASP A 231 -49.60 19.79 -42.46
CA ASP A 231 -50.04 18.39 -42.66
C ASP A 231 -48.94 17.36 -42.35
N VAL A 232 -47.73 17.81 -42.01
CA VAL A 232 -46.56 16.98 -41.70
C VAL A 232 -46.14 17.20 -40.27
N ALA A 233 -46.05 16.13 -39.48
CA ALA A 233 -45.67 16.20 -38.08
C ALA A 233 -44.42 15.37 -37.74
N LEU A 234 -43.52 15.96 -36.97
CA LEU A 234 -42.42 15.26 -36.31
C LEU A 234 -42.98 14.44 -35.14
N LEU A 235 -42.51 13.21 -34.97
CA LEU A 235 -42.92 12.37 -33.85
C LEU A 235 -41.82 12.27 -32.81
N ALA A 236 -42.07 12.73 -31.58
CA ALA A 236 -41.16 12.53 -30.46
C ALA A 236 -41.74 11.56 -29.44
N TRP A 237 -40.88 10.83 -28.77
CA TRP A 237 -41.23 9.90 -27.70
C TRP A 237 -40.75 10.42 -26.34
N THR A 238 -41.52 10.18 -25.29
CA THR A 238 -41.10 10.47 -23.91
C THR A 238 -41.74 9.52 -22.91
N THR A 239 -41.03 9.26 -21.81
CA THR A 239 -41.54 8.58 -20.62
C THR A 239 -41.96 9.54 -19.50
N THR A 240 -41.80 10.85 -19.72
CA THR A 240 -42.08 11.88 -18.72
C THR A 240 -43.03 12.94 -19.28
N PRO A 241 -44.33 12.62 -19.46
CA PRO A 241 -45.31 13.58 -19.98
C PRO A 241 -45.29 14.94 -19.26
N TRP A 242 -45.05 14.95 -17.95
CA TRP A 242 -44.92 16.16 -17.12
C TRP A 242 -43.84 17.15 -17.57
N THR A 243 -42.87 16.75 -18.39
CA THR A 243 -41.84 17.67 -18.92
C THR A 243 -42.25 18.34 -20.22
N LEU A 244 -43.32 17.88 -20.90
CA LEU A 244 -43.80 18.43 -22.17
C LEU A 244 -44.27 19.90 -22.09
N PRO A 245 -44.89 20.39 -20.98
CA PRO A 245 -45.14 21.82 -20.80
C PRO A 245 -43.89 22.69 -20.92
N SER A 246 -42.71 22.15 -20.58
CA SER A 246 -41.42 22.84 -20.64
C SER A 246 -40.66 22.58 -21.95
N ASN A 247 -41.31 22.04 -22.99
CA ASN A 247 -40.66 21.80 -24.27
C ASN A 247 -40.28 23.11 -24.97
N LEU A 248 -39.02 23.22 -25.40
CA LEU A 248 -38.51 24.38 -26.14
C LEU A 248 -37.86 24.05 -27.50
N ALA A 249 -37.54 22.79 -27.76
CA ALA A 249 -36.97 22.35 -29.03
C ALA A 249 -37.18 20.84 -29.27
N LEU A 250 -36.83 20.37 -30.46
CA LEU A 250 -36.67 18.95 -30.76
C LEU A 250 -35.22 18.69 -31.16
N CYS A 251 -34.64 17.54 -30.82
CA CYS A 251 -33.28 17.18 -31.23
C CYS A 251 -33.28 15.93 -32.10
N VAL A 252 -32.44 15.93 -33.13
CA VAL A 252 -32.21 14.83 -34.06
C VAL A 252 -30.71 14.56 -34.21
N HIS A 253 -30.35 13.35 -34.63
CA HIS A 253 -28.97 13.04 -35.00
C HIS A 253 -28.68 13.55 -36.42
N PRO A 254 -27.61 14.32 -36.67
CA PRO A 254 -27.37 14.96 -37.98
C PRO A 254 -27.14 13.97 -39.13
N GLU A 255 -26.49 12.83 -38.85
CA GLU A 255 -26.09 11.84 -39.86
C GLU A 255 -27.03 10.64 -39.99
N MET A 256 -27.94 10.41 -39.03
CA MET A 256 -28.86 9.27 -39.08
C MET A 256 -29.96 9.52 -40.11
N LYS A 257 -30.53 8.44 -40.65
CA LYS A 257 -31.60 8.51 -41.65
C LYS A 257 -32.97 8.67 -41.01
N TYR A 258 -33.70 9.65 -41.50
CA TYR A 258 -35.08 9.93 -41.16
C TYR A 258 -35.96 9.67 -42.38
N VAL A 259 -37.20 9.28 -42.09
CA VAL A 259 -38.20 8.89 -43.08
C VAL A 259 -39.41 9.78 -42.93
N ARG A 260 -39.99 10.19 -44.07
CA ARG A 260 -41.33 10.75 -44.16
C ARG A 260 -42.28 9.65 -44.56
N VAL A 261 -43.25 9.33 -43.71
CA VAL A 261 -44.19 8.24 -43.93
C VAL A 261 -45.63 8.74 -43.86
N ARG A 262 -46.51 8.22 -44.71
CA ARG A 262 -47.95 8.44 -44.62
C ARG A 262 -48.58 7.26 -43.88
N ASP A 263 -49.23 7.54 -42.77
CA ASP A 263 -49.94 6.54 -41.99
C ASP A 263 -51.20 6.06 -42.72
N ALA A 264 -51.35 4.76 -42.94
CA ALA A 264 -52.46 4.23 -43.74
C ALA A 264 -53.82 4.32 -43.00
N LYS A 265 -53.82 4.39 -41.65
CA LYS A 265 -55.04 4.43 -40.84
C LYS A 265 -55.61 5.84 -40.73
N THR A 266 -54.74 6.82 -40.51
CA THR A 266 -55.12 8.22 -40.24
C THR A 266 -54.93 9.14 -41.44
N GLY A 267 -54.17 8.71 -42.46
CA GLY A 267 -53.78 9.54 -43.60
C GLY A 267 -52.77 10.64 -43.27
N SER A 268 -52.34 10.75 -42.00
CA SER A 268 -51.40 11.76 -41.52
C SER A 268 -49.98 11.47 -41.99
N VAL A 269 -49.18 12.52 -42.21
CA VAL A 269 -47.79 12.37 -42.65
C VAL A 269 -46.86 12.63 -41.47
N TYR A 270 -46.01 11.65 -41.16
CA TYR A 270 -45.12 11.66 -40.01
C TYR A 270 -43.65 11.64 -40.43
N ILE A 271 -42.81 12.29 -39.62
CA ILE A 271 -41.35 12.22 -39.71
C ILE A 271 -40.81 11.54 -38.45
N MET A 272 -40.02 10.49 -38.63
CA MET A 272 -39.31 9.76 -37.57
C MET A 272 -38.04 9.10 -38.12
N MET A 273 -37.20 8.54 -37.25
CA MET A 273 -35.98 7.84 -37.68
C MET A 273 -36.32 6.49 -38.34
N GLU A 274 -35.64 6.16 -39.45
CA GLU A 274 -35.88 4.93 -40.23
C GLU A 274 -35.78 3.67 -39.36
N ALA A 275 -34.69 3.56 -38.59
CA ALA A 275 -34.44 2.45 -37.69
C ALA A 275 -35.50 2.29 -36.58
N ARG A 276 -36.27 3.35 -36.30
CA ARG A 276 -37.29 3.39 -35.25
C ARG A 276 -38.71 3.24 -35.76
N LEU A 277 -38.93 2.98 -37.06
CA LEU A 277 -40.27 2.70 -37.58
C LEU A 277 -40.99 1.60 -36.77
N CYS A 278 -40.23 0.62 -36.29
CA CYS A 278 -40.71 -0.46 -35.43
C CYS A 278 -41.37 0.00 -34.11
N ALA A 279 -41.07 1.22 -33.65
CA ALA A 279 -41.66 1.78 -32.43
C ALA A 279 -43.14 2.15 -32.61
N LEU A 280 -43.58 2.40 -33.85
CA LEU A 280 -44.97 2.73 -34.17
C LEU A 280 -45.64 1.64 -35.03
N TYR A 281 -44.91 1.06 -35.98
CA TYR A 281 -45.39 0.07 -36.94
C TYR A 281 -44.69 -1.26 -36.71
N LYS A 282 -45.42 -2.29 -36.25
CA LYS A 282 -44.79 -3.59 -36.01
C LYS A 282 -44.43 -4.25 -37.34
N PRO A 283 -43.38 -5.09 -37.40
CA PRO A 283 -42.99 -5.78 -38.64
C PRO A 283 -44.11 -6.63 -39.27
N GLU A 284 -45.07 -7.07 -38.45
CA GLU A 284 -46.25 -7.85 -38.84
C GLU A 284 -47.34 -7.02 -39.55
N ASP A 285 -47.28 -5.68 -39.45
CA ASP A 285 -48.29 -4.76 -39.98
C ASP A 285 -48.04 -4.42 -41.46
N THR A 286 -48.13 -5.41 -42.36
CA THR A 286 -47.95 -5.21 -43.80
C THR A 286 -48.95 -4.19 -44.35
N GLY A 287 -48.45 -3.09 -44.94
CA GLY A 287 -49.27 -2.01 -45.51
C GLY A 287 -49.73 -0.94 -44.52
N ALA A 288 -49.21 -0.89 -43.29
CA ALA A 288 -49.60 0.10 -42.29
C ALA A 288 -49.13 1.54 -42.57
N TYR A 289 -48.13 1.71 -43.44
CA TYR A 289 -47.65 3.01 -43.86
C TYR A 289 -47.11 2.98 -45.30
N GLU A 290 -47.09 4.15 -45.94
CA GLU A 290 -46.45 4.40 -47.22
C GLU A 290 -45.21 5.27 -47.00
N LEU A 291 -44.03 4.81 -47.44
CA LEU A 291 -42.79 5.57 -47.37
C LEU A 291 -42.75 6.61 -48.50
N LEU A 292 -42.70 7.89 -48.13
CA LEU A 292 -42.69 9.00 -49.09
C LEU A 292 -41.27 9.48 -49.42
N GLU A 293 -40.42 9.61 -48.41
CA GLU A 293 -39.08 10.20 -48.56
C GLU A 293 -38.12 9.67 -47.49
N GLN A 294 -36.82 9.63 -47.82
CA GLN A 294 -35.74 9.36 -46.88
C GLN A 294 -34.67 10.45 -46.98
N PHE A 295 -34.19 10.95 -45.84
CA PHE A 295 -33.20 12.02 -45.79
C PHE A 295 -32.36 11.96 -44.50
N PRO A 296 -31.15 12.55 -44.48
CA PRO A 296 -30.36 12.67 -43.25
C PRO A 296 -30.97 13.70 -42.29
N GLY A 297 -30.79 13.50 -40.98
CA GLY A 297 -31.36 14.37 -39.95
C GLY A 297 -30.91 15.83 -40.02
N SER A 298 -29.73 16.11 -40.58
CA SER A 298 -29.23 17.45 -40.88
C SER A 298 -30.20 18.30 -41.74
N GLN A 299 -31.06 17.69 -42.56
CA GLN A 299 -32.07 18.43 -43.32
C GLN A 299 -33.25 18.95 -42.47
N LEU A 300 -33.42 18.42 -41.25
CA LEU A 300 -34.44 18.90 -40.32
C LEU A 300 -33.95 20.09 -39.51
N GLU A 301 -32.65 20.34 -39.42
CA GLU A 301 -32.06 21.40 -38.61
C GLU A 301 -32.69 22.76 -38.92
N GLY A 302 -33.12 23.47 -37.88
CA GLY A 302 -33.73 24.80 -37.99
C GLY A 302 -35.20 24.80 -38.42
N LYS A 303 -35.79 23.67 -38.86
CA LYS A 303 -37.22 23.61 -39.16
C LYS A 303 -38.03 23.93 -37.91
N THR A 304 -38.98 24.86 -38.02
CA THR A 304 -39.83 25.30 -36.92
C THR A 304 -41.13 24.50 -36.86
N TYR A 305 -41.66 24.31 -35.65
CA TYR A 305 -42.88 23.54 -35.42
C TYR A 305 -43.86 24.29 -34.52
N LYS A 306 -45.12 23.85 -34.56
CA LYS A 306 -46.18 24.32 -33.68
C LYS A 306 -46.02 23.71 -32.28
N PRO A 307 -45.82 24.51 -31.22
CA PRO A 307 -45.69 24.05 -29.84
C PRO A 307 -46.85 23.13 -29.43
N LEU A 308 -46.59 22.17 -28.53
CA LEU A 308 -47.63 21.29 -27.99
C LEU A 308 -48.64 22.04 -27.12
N LEU A 309 -48.13 22.94 -26.28
CA LEU A 309 -48.89 23.72 -25.31
C LEU A 309 -48.48 25.21 -25.42
N PRO A 310 -49.40 26.16 -25.18
CA PRO A 310 -49.18 27.57 -25.49
C PRO A 310 -48.32 28.35 -24.48
N TYR A 311 -48.03 27.78 -23.30
CA TYR A 311 -47.51 28.51 -22.12
C TYR A 311 -46.26 29.35 -22.40
N PHE A 312 -45.30 28.80 -23.16
CA PHE A 312 -44.02 29.46 -23.44
C PHE A 312 -43.86 29.86 -24.92
N GLN A 313 -44.97 29.98 -25.67
CA GLN A 313 -44.94 30.26 -27.11
C GLN A 313 -44.25 31.59 -27.47
N HIS A 314 -44.27 32.58 -26.56
CA HIS A 314 -43.57 33.87 -26.73
C HIS A 314 -42.06 33.72 -26.96
N LEU A 315 -41.44 32.68 -26.40
CA LEU A 315 -40.00 32.38 -26.57
C LEU A 315 -39.62 32.05 -28.02
N LYS A 316 -40.60 31.72 -28.87
CA LYS A 316 -40.39 31.55 -30.31
C LYS A 316 -39.89 32.85 -30.95
N ALA A 317 -40.50 33.98 -30.61
CA ALA A 317 -40.14 35.29 -31.13
C ALA A 317 -38.90 35.86 -30.41
N GLU A 318 -38.79 35.64 -29.10
CA GLU A 318 -37.70 36.21 -28.29
C GLU A 318 -36.35 35.49 -28.48
N ARG A 319 -36.36 34.16 -28.65
CA ARG A 319 -35.14 33.32 -28.58
C ARG A 319 -35.03 32.31 -29.72
N GLY A 320 -35.95 32.31 -30.68
CA GLY A 320 -35.96 31.32 -31.77
C GLY A 320 -36.23 29.89 -31.29
N ALA A 321 -37.00 29.73 -30.20
CA ALA A 321 -37.44 28.43 -29.68
C ALA A 321 -38.41 27.72 -30.64
N PHE A 322 -38.76 26.46 -30.33
CA PHE A 322 -39.66 25.59 -31.09
C PHE A 322 -39.18 25.30 -32.51
N ARG A 323 -37.90 24.89 -32.60
CA ARG A 323 -37.24 24.41 -33.81
C ARG A 323 -36.49 23.11 -33.56
N VAL A 324 -36.13 22.43 -34.64
CA VAL A 324 -35.29 21.22 -34.59
C VAL A 324 -33.80 21.60 -34.49
N LEU A 325 -33.09 20.92 -33.60
CA LEU A 325 -31.66 21.05 -33.32
C LEU A 325 -30.94 19.74 -33.66
N CYS A 326 -29.63 19.79 -33.84
CA CYS A 326 -28.81 18.61 -34.14
C CYS A 326 -27.77 18.35 -33.04
N ASP A 327 -27.70 17.11 -32.56
CA ASP A 327 -26.63 16.65 -31.67
C ASP A 327 -26.47 15.13 -31.75
N THR A 328 -25.26 14.64 -31.53
CA THR A 328 -24.92 13.22 -31.73
C THR A 328 -25.30 12.33 -30.56
N TYR A 329 -25.86 12.89 -29.47
CA TYR A 329 -26.33 12.08 -28.33
C TYR A 329 -27.61 11.28 -28.63
N VAL A 330 -28.35 11.64 -29.68
CA VAL A 330 -29.56 10.94 -30.11
C VAL A 330 -29.19 9.62 -30.81
N THR A 331 -29.67 8.50 -30.28
CA THR A 331 -29.36 7.13 -30.74
C THR A 331 -30.54 6.47 -31.48
N ASP A 332 -30.30 5.29 -32.07
CA ASP A 332 -31.26 4.50 -32.85
C ASP A 332 -31.89 3.32 -32.05
N ASP A 333 -31.61 3.23 -30.75
CA ASP A 333 -32.02 2.13 -29.88
C ASP A 333 -33.35 2.36 -29.15
N SER A 334 -33.78 3.61 -29.00
CA SER A 334 -34.96 3.98 -28.19
C SER A 334 -35.82 5.10 -28.81
N GLY A 335 -37.10 5.16 -28.41
CA GLY A 335 -38.06 6.17 -28.87
C GLY A 335 -38.30 6.16 -30.39
N THR A 336 -38.46 7.36 -30.96
CA THR A 336 -38.69 7.61 -32.40
C THR A 336 -37.46 8.14 -33.15
N GLY A 337 -36.34 8.32 -32.44
CA GLY A 337 -35.15 9.01 -32.94
C GLY A 337 -35.29 10.53 -33.05
N ILE A 338 -36.40 11.11 -32.54
CA ILE A 338 -36.55 12.56 -32.32
C ILE A 338 -36.85 12.77 -30.84
N VAL A 339 -36.03 13.58 -30.18
CA VAL A 339 -36.09 13.77 -28.72
C VAL A 339 -36.65 15.14 -28.40
N HIS A 340 -37.71 15.23 -27.59
CA HIS A 340 -38.18 16.54 -27.12
C HIS A 340 -37.16 17.13 -26.14
N GLN A 341 -36.96 18.44 -26.20
CA GLN A 341 -36.01 19.14 -25.34
C GLN A 341 -36.77 19.94 -24.28
N ALA A 342 -36.57 19.61 -23.01
CA ALA A 342 -37.00 20.37 -21.85
C ALA A 342 -35.76 20.80 -21.03
N PRO A 343 -35.13 21.94 -21.36
CA PRO A 343 -33.74 22.23 -20.98
C PRO A 343 -33.47 22.27 -19.48
N TYR A 344 -34.49 22.48 -18.65
CA TYR A 344 -34.35 22.56 -17.20
C TYR A 344 -34.70 21.26 -16.47
N HIS A 345 -34.89 20.17 -17.22
CA HIS A 345 -35.20 18.83 -16.70
C HIS A 345 -34.29 17.73 -17.26
N GLY A 346 -33.41 18.05 -18.21
CA GLY A 346 -32.40 17.13 -18.77
C GLY A 346 -31.04 17.82 -18.95
N GLU A 347 -29.95 17.11 -18.66
CA GLU A 347 -28.58 17.66 -18.78
C GLU A 347 -28.19 17.87 -20.26
N ASP A 348 -28.46 16.90 -21.12
CA ASP A 348 -28.24 17.05 -22.57
C ASP A 348 -29.17 18.10 -23.17
N ASP A 349 -30.43 18.16 -22.74
CA ASP A 349 -31.38 19.18 -23.16
C ASP A 349 -30.87 20.59 -22.85
N TYR A 350 -30.34 20.79 -21.63
CA TYR A 350 -29.71 22.04 -21.21
C TYR A 350 -28.52 22.38 -22.12
N ARG A 351 -27.60 21.43 -22.30
CA ARG A 351 -26.36 21.58 -23.07
C ARG A 351 -26.64 21.94 -24.54
N VAL A 352 -27.55 21.22 -25.19
CA VAL A 352 -27.88 21.41 -26.61
C VAL A 352 -28.62 22.73 -26.79
N CYS A 353 -29.61 23.04 -25.95
CA CYS A 353 -30.34 24.30 -26.05
C CYS A 353 -29.46 25.52 -25.74
N LEU A 354 -28.48 25.38 -24.84
CA LEU A 354 -27.48 26.40 -24.57
C LEU A 354 -26.56 26.63 -25.79
N LYS A 355 -26.07 25.54 -26.41
CA LYS A 355 -25.22 25.60 -27.62
C LYS A 355 -25.91 26.33 -28.78
N TYR A 356 -27.21 26.11 -28.95
CA TYR A 356 -28.02 26.72 -30.03
C TYR A 356 -28.65 28.06 -29.66
N GLY A 357 -28.35 28.61 -28.47
CA GLY A 357 -28.85 29.91 -28.02
C GLY A 357 -30.35 29.96 -27.72
N ILE A 358 -31.02 28.81 -27.56
CA ILE A 358 -32.43 28.75 -27.15
C ILE A 358 -32.58 29.21 -25.69
N ILE A 359 -31.58 28.88 -24.87
CA ILE A 359 -31.43 29.36 -23.50
C ILE A 359 -30.05 30.01 -23.35
N ALA A 360 -29.91 30.91 -22.37
CA ALA A 360 -28.63 31.47 -21.94
C ALA A 360 -28.41 31.19 -20.45
N ARG A 361 -27.13 31.21 -20.00
CA ARG A 361 -26.74 30.85 -18.63
C ARG A 361 -27.39 31.74 -17.55
N ASP A 362 -27.74 32.96 -17.91
CA ASP A 362 -28.34 34.02 -17.08
C ASP A 362 -29.83 34.28 -17.40
N SER A 363 -30.41 33.52 -18.34
CA SER A 363 -31.79 33.74 -18.75
C SER A 363 -32.82 33.21 -17.73
N LYS A 364 -34.02 33.82 -17.68
CA LYS A 364 -35.12 33.36 -16.82
C LYS A 364 -35.37 31.86 -17.05
N LEU A 365 -35.44 31.11 -15.95
CA LEU A 365 -35.63 29.66 -15.95
C LEU A 365 -37.05 29.31 -16.41
N VAL A 366 -37.15 28.35 -17.34
CA VAL A 366 -38.41 27.73 -17.75
C VAL A 366 -38.55 26.42 -16.98
N CYS A 367 -38.82 26.54 -15.68
CA CYS A 367 -38.98 25.40 -14.78
C CYS A 367 -40.23 25.62 -13.91
N PRO A 368 -41.44 25.36 -14.46
CA PRO A 368 -42.71 25.68 -13.81
C PRO A 368 -43.08 24.65 -12.73
N VAL A 369 -42.10 24.21 -11.94
CA VAL A 369 -42.25 23.20 -10.89
C VAL A 369 -41.58 23.72 -9.61
N ASP A 370 -42.31 23.73 -8.50
CA ASP A 370 -41.81 24.20 -7.21
C ASP A 370 -40.90 23.17 -6.50
N ALA A 371 -40.51 23.43 -5.25
CA ALA A 371 -39.66 22.53 -4.47
C ALA A 371 -40.40 21.27 -3.96
N SER A 372 -41.73 21.25 -4.02
CA SER A 372 -42.55 20.09 -3.66
C SER A 372 -42.95 19.27 -4.88
N GLY A 373 -42.43 19.59 -6.08
CA GLY A 373 -42.75 18.88 -7.30
C GLY A 373 -44.13 19.21 -7.86
N LYS A 374 -44.69 20.38 -7.54
CA LYS A 374 -46.00 20.83 -8.03
C LYS A 374 -45.87 21.91 -9.09
N PHE A 375 -46.79 21.94 -10.04
CA PHE A 375 -46.79 22.98 -11.08
C PHE A 375 -47.11 24.38 -10.52
N THR A 376 -46.38 25.38 -11.01
CA THR A 376 -46.58 26.80 -10.67
C THR A 376 -47.68 27.45 -11.53
N ASP A 377 -47.93 28.74 -11.31
CA ASP A 377 -48.89 29.56 -12.05
C ASP A 377 -48.54 29.74 -13.55
N GLU A 378 -47.28 29.55 -13.93
CA GLU A 378 -46.84 29.55 -15.33
C GLU A 378 -47.50 28.42 -16.16
N VAL A 379 -48.00 27.36 -15.51
CA VAL A 379 -48.73 26.25 -16.14
C VAL A 379 -50.11 26.11 -15.48
N PRO A 380 -51.08 26.97 -15.83
CA PRO A 380 -52.35 27.11 -15.09
C PRO A 380 -53.22 25.85 -15.13
N ASP A 381 -53.21 25.08 -16.22
CA ASP A 381 -54.04 23.88 -16.37
C ASP A 381 -53.71 22.78 -15.35
N PHE A 382 -52.49 22.78 -14.79
CA PHE A 382 -52.01 21.78 -13.85
C PHE A 382 -51.54 22.38 -12.51
N GLN A 383 -51.79 23.67 -12.29
CA GLN A 383 -51.30 24.40 -11.11
C GLN A 383 -51.63 23.66 -9.80
N GLY A 384 -50.63 23.50 -8.93
CA GLY A 384 -50.75 22.83 -7.63
C GLY A 384 -50.80 21.30 -7.67
N GLN A 385 -50.86 20.67 -8.85
CA GLN A 385 -50.78 19.21 -8.99
C GLN A 385 -49.33 18.74 -8.97
N HIS A 386 -49.06 17.60 -8.33
CA HIS A 386 -47.72 17.01 -8.37
C HIS A 386 -47.43 16.44 -9.78
N VAL A 387 -46.19 16.53 -10.24
CA VAL A 387 -45.77 16.16 -11.61
C VAL A 387 -46.24 14.77 -12.05
N LYS A 388 -46.13 13.75 -11.17
CA LYS A 388 -46.59 12.38 -11.47
C LYS A 388 -48.12 12.23 -11.49
N GLU A 389 -48.85 13.07 -10.78
CA GLU A 389 -50.32 13.10 -10.83
C GLU A 389 -50.79 13.78 -12.13
N ALA A 390 -50.06 14.81 -12.56
CA ALA A 390 -50.34 15.56 -13.78
C ALA A 390 -50.11 14.75 -15.06
N ASP A 391 -49.25 13.72 -15.06
CA ASP A 391 -48.96 12.89 -16.25
C ASP A 391 -50.25 12.41 -16.95
N LYS A 392 -51.23 11.91 -16.19
CA LYS A 392 -52.52 11.46 -16.73
C LYS A 392 -53.30 12.62 -17.37
N ASN A 393 -53.38 13.75 -16.68
CA ASN A 393 -54.14 14.92 -17.15
C ASN A 393 -53.49 15.56 -18.37
N ILE A 394 -52.16 15.53 -18.46
CA ILE A 394 -51.40 15.97 -19.64
C ILE A 394 -51.69 15.06 -20.83
N CYS A 395 -51.66 13.73 -20.64
CA CYS A 395 -52.02 12.78 -21.70
C CYS A 395 -53.46 12.99 -22.18
N ASP A 396 -54.42 13.22 -21.28
CA ASP A 396 -55.82 13.48 -21.63
C ASP A 396 -55.97 14.79 -22.44
N LEU A 397 -55.24 15.85 -22.06
CA LEU A 397 -55.20 17.11 -22.81
C LEU A 397 -54.61 16.94 -24.21
N LEU A 398 -53.50 16.21 -24.33
CA LEU A 398 -52.86 15.90 -25.61
C LEU A 398 -53.76 15.07 -26.51
N LYS A 399 -54.49 14.10 -25.95
CA LYS A 399 -55.48 13.31 -26.68
C LYS A 399 -56.65 14.17 -27.17
N LYS A 400 -57.18 15.05 -26.33
CA LYS A 400 -58.23 16.01 -26.70
C LYS A 400 -57.80 16.94 -27.84
N ASN A 401 -56.53 17.32 -27.86
CA ASN A 401 -55.94 18.17 -28.90
C ASN A 401 -55.51 17.39 -30.17
N GLY A 402 -55.72 16.06 -30.22
CA GLY A 402 -55.31 15.23 -31.36
C GLY A 402 -53.80 15.12 -31.52
N ARG A 403 -53.03 15.32 -30.46
CA ARG A 403 -51.55 15.33 -30.46
C ARG A 403 -50.91 14.05 -29.95
N LEU A 404 -51.68 13.18 -29.31
CA LEU A 404 -51.23 11.90 -28.79
C LEU A 404 -51.39 10.82 -29.86
N VAL A 405 -50.27 10.34 -30.43
CA VAL A 405 -50.24 9.36 -31.53
C VAL A 405 -50.25 7.94 -31.00
N ASN A 406 -49.46 7.66 -29.96
CA ASN A 406 -49.41 6.37 -29.30
C ASN A 406 -49.32 6.57 -27.78
N HIS A 407 -50.00 5.70 -27.02
CA HIS A 407 -49.98 5.66 -25.57
C HIS A 407 -49.82 4.22 -25.11
N SER A 408 -48.67 3.92 -24.52
CA SER A 408 -48.35 2.64 -23.92
C SER A 408 -47.70 2.84 -22.54
N SER A 409 -47.29 1.76 -21.89
CA SER A 409 -46.53 1.76 -20.64
C SER A 409 -45.25 0.95 -20.82
N ILE A 410 -44.17 1.33 -20.13
CA ILE A 410 -42.90 0.62 -20.17
C ILE A 410 -42.37 0.38 -18.75
N GLY A 411 -41.95 -0.85 -18.49
CA GLY A 411 -41.26 -1.24 -17.26
C GLY A 411 -39.77 -0.94 -17.37
N HIS A 412 -39.24 -0.09 -16.50
CA HIS A 412 -37.81 0.27 -16.48
C HIS A 412 -37.31 0.59 -15.06
N ASN A 413 -35.98 0.63 -14.89
CA ASN A 413 -35.39 1.07 -13.63
C ASN A 413 -35.39 2.59 -13.55
N TYR A 414 -36.07 3.13 -12.52
CA TYR A 414 -36.16 4.56 -12.26
C TYR A 414 -35.54 4.90 -10.90
N PRO A 415 -34.88 6.07 -10.74
CA PRO A 415 -34.26 6.45 -9.48
C PRO A 415 -35.29 6.94 -8.46
N PHE A 416 -35.22 6.42 -7.24
CA PHE A 416 -36.03 6.85 -6.10
C PHE A 416 -35.15 7.51 -5.04
N CYS A 417 -35.76 8.39 -4.24
CA CYS A 417 -35.09 8.93 -3.07
C CYS A 417 -34.81 7.77 -2.11
N TRP A 418 -33.56 7.63 -1.68
CA TRP A 418 -33.17 6.61 -0.71
C TRP A 418 -33.72 6.87 0.70
N ARG A 419 -34.22 8.09 0.96
CA ARG A 419 -34.77 8.52 2.26
C ARG A 419 -36.29 8.39 2.34
N SER A 420 -37.00 8.95 1.35
CA SER A 420 -38.47 9.02 1.33
C SER A 420 -39.14 7.92 0.51
N ASP A 421 -38.37 7.12 -0.24
CA ASP A 421 -38.89 6.13 -1.18
C ASP A 421 -39.88 6.71 -2.22
N THR A 422 -39.74 8.00 -2.55
CA THR A 422 -40.49 8.66 -3.62
C THR A 422 -39.67 8.77 -4.90
N PRO A 423 -40.28 8.76 -6.11
CA PRO A 423 -39.58 8.95 -7.37
C PRO A 423 -38.80 10.28 -7.39
N LEU A 424 -37.55 10.27 -7.87
CA LEU A 424 -36.78 11.50 -8.09
C LEU A 424 -37.17 12.16 -9.41
N ILE A 425 -37.04 13.47 -9.49
CA ILE A 425 -37.11 14.20 -10.76
C ILE A 425 -35.78 14.86 -11.05
N TYR A 426 -35.48 15.11 -12.32
CA TYR A 426 -34.39 16.00 -12.68
C TYR A 426 -34.95 17.42 -12.83
N LYS A 427 -34.31 18.35 -12.13
CA LYS A 427 -34.75 19.73 -12.06
C LYS A 427 -33.54 20.65 -12.03
N ALA A 428 -33.64 21.77 -12.74
CA ALA A 428 -32.70 22.88 -12.63
C ALA A 428 -32.77 23.49 -11.24
N VAL A 429 -31.65 23.45 -10.52
CA VAL A 429 -31.46 24.08 -9.23
C VAL A 429 -30.50 25.26 -9.39
N PRO A 430 -30.82 26.45 -8.86
CA PRO A 430 -29.89 27.57 -8.82
C PRO A 430 -28.56 27.16 -8.20
N SER A 431 -27.45 27.51 -8.84
CA SER A 431 -26.12 27.23 -8.32
C SER A 431 -25.14 28.32 -8.73
N TRP A 432 -24.08 28.47 -7.94
CA TRP A 432 -22.96 29.35 -8.26
C TRP A 432 -21.84 28.54 -8.89
N PHE A 433 -21.28 29.09 -9.96
CA PHE A 433 -20.29 28.44 -10.79
C PHE A 433 -19.01 29.26 -10.87
N VAL A 434 -17.88 28.56 -10.98
CA VAL A 434 -16.60 29.13 -11.44
C VAL A 434 -16.43 28.81 -12.92
N ARG A 435 -16.09 29.82 -13.72
CA ARG A 435 -15.80 29.74 -15.17
C ARG A 435 -14.46 29.04 -15.39
N VAL A 436 -14.50 27.73 -15.49
CA VAL A 436 -13.30 26.90 -15.73
C VAL A 436 -13.01 26.83 -17.22
N GLU A 437 -14.05 26.85 -18.07
CA GLU A 437 -13.92 26.80 -19.52
C GLU A 437 -13.04 27.96 -20.04
N ASP A 438 -13.21 29.16 -19.47
CA ASP A 438 -12.47 30.37 -19.83
C ASP A 438 -10.95 30.27 -19.57
N ILE A 439 -10.53 29.41 -18.64
CA ILE A 439 -9.12 29.21 -18.27
C ILE A 439 -8.57 27.84 -18.70
N GLY A 440 -9.32 27.08 -19.51
CA GLY A 440 -8.98 25.71 -19.91
C GLY A 440 -7.57 25.55 -20.48
N GLN A 441 -7.15 26.45 -21.38
CA GLN A 441 -5.80 26.41 -21.95
C GLN A 441 -4.71 26.67 -20.89
N GLN A 442 -4.94 27.63 -19.98
CA GLN A 442 -3.99 27.93 -18.90
C GLN A 442 -3.84 26.76 -17.93
N LEU A 443 -4.91 26.00 -17.70
CA LEU A 443 -4.85 24.76 -16.89
C LEU A 443 -3.97 23.71 -17.55
N LEU A 444 -4.08 23.52 -18.87
CA LEU A 444 -3.23 22.59 -19.61
C LEU A 444 -1.76 23.04 -19.57
N ASP A 445 -1.49 24.32 -19.78
CA ASP A 445 -0.13 24.88 -19.75
C ASP A 445 0.49 24.76 -18.35
N ASN A 446 -0.28 25.01 -17.29
CA ASN A 446 0.20 24.85 -15.92
C ASN A 446 0.37 23.39 -15.53
N ASN A 447 -0.51 22.50 -15.98
CA ASN A 447 -0.34 21.06 -15.78
C ASN A 447 0.98 20.55 -16.39
N GLN A 448 1.37 21.03 -17.58
CA GLN A 448 2.64 20.65 -18.23
C GLN A 448 3.90 21.10 -17.46
N LYS A 449 3.80 22.17 -16.66
CA LYS A 449 4.92 22.68 -15.85
C LYS A 449 5.20 21.84 -14.59
N SER A 450 4.31 20.94 -14.20
CA SER A 450 4.48 20.06 -13.04
C SER A 450 5.04 18.69 -13.48
N TYR A 451 5.84 18.07 -12.62
CA TYR A 451 6.38 16.72 -12.81
C TYR A 451 5.51 15.69 -12.08
N TRP A 452 5.06 14.65 -12.80
CA TRP A 452 4.16 13.63 -12.26
C TRP A 452 4.79 12.24 -12.32
N VAL A 453 4.66 11.49 -11.22
CA VAL A 453 5.03 10.08 -11.15
C VAL A 453 3.77 9.25 -10.91
N PRO A 454 3.31 8.43 -11.87
CA PRO A 454 3.86 8.22 -13.21
C PRO A 454 3.35 9.23 -14.26
N LYS A 455 4.20 9.53 -15.25
CA LYS A 455 3.96 10.53 -16.31
C LYS A 455 2.66 10.31 -17.11
N TYR A 456 2.25 9.07 -17.35
CA TYR A 456 1.03 8.79 -18.12
C TYR A 456 -0.26 9.33 -17.45
N VAL A 457 -0.27 9.50 -16.12
CA VAL A 457 -1.43 10.04 -15.41
C VAL A 457 -1.63 11.51 -15.78
N GLN A 458 -0.54 12.28 -15.84
CA GLN A 458 -0.55 13.68 -16.28
C GLN A 458 -1.07 13.83 -17.70
N GLU A 459 -0.49 13.08 -18.64
CA GLU A 459 -0.73 13.27 -20.08
C GLU A 459 -2.04 12.65 -20.57
N LYS A 460 -2.44 11.50 -20.02
CA LYS A 460 -3.59 10.75 -20.53
C LYS A 460 -4.82 10.82 -19.64
N ARG A 461 -4.67 10.78 -18.31
CA ARG A 461 -5.84 10.80 -17.41
C ARG A 461 -6.26 12.23 -17.08
N PHE A 462 -5.31 13.04 -16.65
CA PHE A 462 -5.59 14.37 -16.13
C PHE A 462 -5.72 15.40 -17.26
N ALA A 463 -4.78 15.48 -18.20
CA ALA A 463 -4.86 16.44 -19.32
C ALA A 463 -6.09 16.23 -20.21
N ASN A 464 -6.43 14.98 -20.56
CA ASN A 464 -7.65 14.69 -21.32
C ASN A 464 -8.92 15.13 -20.59
N TRP A 465 -8.92 15.03 -19.26
CA TRP A 465 -10.04 15.46 -18.45
C TRP A 465 -10.11 16.99 -18.33
N LEU A 466 -8.96 17.67 -18.17
CA LEU A 466 -8.87 19.14 -18.19
C LEU A 466 -9.33 19.73 -19.53
N ALA A 467 -9.01 19.09 -20.66
CA ALA A 467 -9.41 19.53 -22.00
C ALA A 467 -10.95 19.51 -22.19
N GLY A 468 -11.66 18.66 -21.45
CA GLY A 468 -13.12 18.59 -21.45
C GLY A 468 -13.77 19.18 -20.19
N ALA A 469 -13.02 19.92 -19.37
CA ALA A 469 -13.52 20.48 -18.13
C ALA A 469 -14.65 21.49 -18.39
N ARG A 470 -15.71 21.38 -17.59
CA ARG A 470 -16.87 22.29 -17.59
C ARG A 470 -16.79 23.22 -16.40
N ASP A 471 -17.58 24.28 -16.44
CA ASP A 471 -17.72 25.20 -15.32
C ASP A 471 -18.12 24.47 -14.02
N TRP A 472 -17.43 24.83 -12.94
CA TRP A 472 -17.50 24.11 -11.68
C TRP A 472 -18.58 24.69 -10.78
N ALA A 473 -19.64 23.91 -10.52
CA ALA A 473 -20.65 24.24 -9.53
C ALA A 473 -20.07 24.16 -8.10
N ILE A 474 -19.90 25.31 -7.46
CA ILE A 474 -19.24 25.47 -6.15
C ILE A 474 -20.23 25.70 -5.00
N SER A 475 -21.52 25.91 -5.27
CA SER A 475 -22.53 26.04 -4.21
C SER A 475 -23.18 24.71 -3.84
N ARG A 476 -23.54 24.55 -2.56
CA ARG A 476 -24.27 23.40 -2.02
C ARG A 476 -25.39 23.86 -1.10
N ASN A 477 -26.58 23.30 -1.26
CA ASN A 477 -27.72 23.52 -0.36
C ASN A 477 -27.61 22.64 0.89
N ARG A 478 -26.65 22.94 1.77
CA ARG A 478 -26.29 22.15 2.96
C ARG A 478 -26.05 23.05 4.18
N TYR A 479 -25.75 22.46 5.33
CA TYR A 479 -25.73 23.17 6.62
C TYR A 479 -24.31 23.29 7.21
N TRP A 480 -23.51 22.24 7.08
CA TRP A 480 -22.15 22.16 7.61
C TRP A 480 -21.09 22.38 6.51
N GLY A 481 -20.60 23.60 6.43
CA GLY A 481 -19.58 24.03 5.48
C GLY A 481 -19.31 25.52 5.58
N THR A 482 -18.27 25.99 4.87
CA THR A 482 -17.99 27.43 4.78
C THR A 482 -19.14 28.13 4.05
N PRO A 483 -19.83 29.10 4.67
CA PRO A 483 -20.92 29.80 4.01
C PRO A 483 -20.42 30.66 2.84
N MET A 484 -21.19 30.75 1.76
CA MET A 484 -20.84 31.64 0.64
C MET A 484 -21.06 33.11 1.05
N PRO A 485 -20.07 34.00 0.86
CA PRO A 485 -20.12 35.37 1.38
C PRO A 485 -20.78 36.35 0.40
N LEU A 486 -22.01 36.03 -0.01
CA LEU A 486 -22.80 36.88 -0.91
C LEU A 486 -24.06 37.37 -0.17
N TRP A 487 -24.16 38.68 0.01
CA TRP A 487 -25.35 39.36 0.52
C TRP A 487 -26.11 39.96 -0.65
N VAL A 488 -27.40 39.63 -0.75
CA VAL A 488 -28.22 39.88 -1.92
C VAL A 488 -29.53 40.57 -1.52
N SER A 489 -30.02 41.49 -2.35
CA SER A 489 -31.34 42.09 -2.21
C SER A 489 -32.45 41.09 -2.53
N GLU A 490 -33.68 41.33 -2.07
CA GLU A 490 -34.80 40.41 -2.32
C GLU A 490 -35.10 40.20 -3.81
N ASP A 491 -34.89 41.25 -4.63
CA ASP A 491 -35.03 41.22 -6.10
C ASP A 491 -33.79 40.65 -6.83
N GLY A 492 -32.68 40.41 -6.14
CA GLY A 492 -31.45 39.86 -6.71
C GLY A 492 -30.60 40.83 -7.53
N GLU A 493 -30.97 42.11 -7.60
CA GLU A 493 -30.27 43.11 -8.42
C GLU A 493 -29.05 43.74 -7.74
N GLU A 494 -29.00 43.76 -6.39
CA GLU A 494 -27.83 44.20 -5.63
C GLU A 494 -27.16 42.99 -4.98
N VAL A 495 -25.87 42.78 -5.26
CA VAL A 495 -25.06 41.71 -4.69
C VAL A 495 -23.77 42.28 -4.12
N VAL A 496 -23.51 42.02 -2.84
CA VAL A 496 -22.27 42.39 -2.16
C VAL A 496 -21.50 41.11 -1.82
N CYS A 497 -20.30 40.99 -2.40
CA CYS A 497 -19.37 39.91 -2.08
C CYS A 497 -18.40 40.36 -0.97
N VAL A 498 -18.45 39.68 0.16
CA VAL A 498 -17.59 39.95 1.32
C VAL A 498 -16.37 39.02 1.27
N GLY A 499 -15.18 39.58 1.46
CA GLY A 499 -13.90 38.88 1.38
C GLY A 499 -13.18 38.69 2.72
N SER A 500 -13.67 39.28 3.82
CA SER A 500 -13.07 39.17 5.16
C SER A 500 -14.08 39.44 6.29
N ILE A 501 -13.73 39.02 7.51
CA ILE A 501 -14.46 39.32 8.75
C ILE A 501 -14.44 40.82 9.03
N ASP A 502 -13.30 41.48 8.79
CA ASP A 502 -13.17 42.94 8.94
C ASP A 502 -14.12 43.68 7.99
N GLN A 503 -14.16 43.29 6.71
CA GLN A 503 -15.10 43.87 5.75
C GLN A 503 -16.56 43.60 6.13
N LEU A 504 -16.89 42.42 6.66
CA LEU A 504 -18.23 42.14 7.17
C LEU A 504 -18.61 43.07 8.33
N ALA A 505 -17.68 43.27 9.27
CA ALA A 505 -17.89 44.15 10.41
C ALA A 505 -18.07 45.61 10.00
N GLU A 506 -17.31 46.10 9.02
CA GLU A 506 -17.47 47.44 8.46
C GLU A 506 -18.84 47.64 7.78
N LEU A 507 -19.32 46.63 7.05
CA LEU A 507 -20.57 46.72 6.28
C LEU A 507 -21.83 46.50 7.12
N SER A 508 -21.76 45.61 8.11
CA SER A 508 -22.93 45.21 8.93
C SER A 508 -22.96 45.87 10.32
N GLY A 509 -21.83 46.38 10.81
CA GLY A 509 -21.66 46.81 12.20
C GLY A 509 -21.49 45.67 13.21
N VAL A 510 -21.45 44.41 12.75
CA VAL A 510 -21.33 43.21 13.61
C VAL A 510 -20.02 42.48 13.31
N ARG A 511 -19.19 42.29 14.34
CA ARG A 511 -17.96 41.48 14.24
C ARG A 511 -18.21 40.07 14.75
N VAL A 512 -17.92 39.06 13.93
CA VAL A 512 -18.07 37.64 14.26
C VAL A 512 -16.74 36.98 14.59
N THR A 513 -16.80 35.92 15.39
CA THR A 513 -15.64 35.06 15.72
C THR A 513 -15.71 33.69 15.06
N ASP A 514 -16.88 33.31 14.56
CA ASP A 514 -17.16 32.07 13.88
C ASP A 514 -17.93 32.40 12.59
N LEU A 515 -17.53 31.75 11.49
CA LEU A 515 -18.06 32.03 10.16
C LEU A 515 -19.11 31.03 9.71
N HIS A 516 -19.50 30.05 10.53
CA HIS A 516 -20.50 29.06 10.15
C HIS A 516 -21.90 29.68 10.06
N ARG A 517 -22.81 28.99 9.37
CA ARG A 517 -24.17 29.46 9.07
C ARG A 517 -24.92 29.97 10.30
N GLU A 518 -24.83 29.25 11.42
CA GLU A 518 -25.49 29.62 12.68
C GLU A 518 -25.05 31.00 13.22
N SER A 519 -23.87 31.47 12.82
CA SER A 519 -23.25 32.71 13.26
C SER A 519 -23.48 33.87 12.27
N VAL A 520 -23.60 33.58 10.97
CA VAL A 520 -23.63 34.61 9.91
C VAL A 520 -24.96 34.77 9.19
N ASP A 521 -25.87 33.79 9.21
CA ASP A 521 -27.11 33.82 8.42
C ASP A 521 -28.06 34.98 8.81
N ASN A 522 -28.00 35.43 10.08
CA ASN A 522 -28.85 36.51 10.60
C ASN A 522 -28.25 37.92 10.42
N ILE A 523 -27.06 38.05 9.83
CA ILE A 523 -26.39 39.34 9.66
C ILE A 523 -26.90 40.01 8.39
N GLU A 524 -27.40 41.23 8.54
CA GLU A 524 -27.89 42.06 7.43
C GLU A 524 -26.88 43.16 7.07
N ILE A 525 -26.80 43.51 5.79
CA ILE A 525 -25.99 44.63 5.29
C ILE A 525 -26.95 45.70 4.73
N PRO A 526 -26.83 46.99 5.14
CA PRO A 526 -27.64 48.06 4.56
C PRO A 526 -27.40 48.20 3.05
N SER A 527 -28.48 48.16 2.24
CA SER A 527 -28.41 48.41 0.80
C SER A 527 -27.92 49.82 0.49
N LYS A 528 -27.03 49.95 -0.50
CA LYS A 528 -26.61 51.27 -1.03
C LYS A 528 -27.58 51.79 -2.09
N LEU A 529 -28.46 50.93 -2.61
CA LEU A 529 -29.46 51.25 -3.64
C LEU A 529 -30.87 51.47 -3.07
N GLY A 530 -31.03 51.47 -1.74
CA GLY A 530 -32.33 51.67 -1.09
C GLY A 530 -33.29 50.48 -1.17
N LYS A 531 -32.77 49.26 -1.41
CA LYS A 531 -33.54 48.02 -1.63
C LYS A 531 -33.84 47.22 -0.36
N GLY A 532 -33.85 47.88 0.79
CA GLY A 532 -33.94 47.22 2.10
C GLY A 532 -32.62 46.53 2.51
N PRO A 533 -32.60 45.78 3.62
CA PRO A 533 -31.41 45.08 4.06
C PRO A 533 -31.06 43.92 3.11
N LEU A 534 -29.79 43.83 2.71
CA LEU A 534 -29.26 42.68 1.97
C LEU A 534 -29.09 41.51 2.93
N ARG A 535 -29.41 40.30 2.47
CA ARG A 535 -29.32 39.06 3.26
C ARG A 535 -28.38 38.06 2.60
N ARG A 536 -27.66 37.28 3.41
CA ARG A 536 -26.78 36.23 2.89
C ARG A 536 -27.59 35.18 2.12
N ILE A 537 -27.08 34.72 0.99
CA ILE A 537 -27.64 33.54 0.31
C ILE A 537 -27.53 32.30 1.21
N PRO A 538 -28.44 31.31 1.15
CA PRO A 538 -28.41 30.18 2.09
C PRO A 538 -27.27 29.17 1.84
N GLU A 539 -26.67 29.13 0.65
CA GLU A 539 -25.72 28.09 0.24
C GLU A 539 -24.37 28.14 0.99
N VAL A 540 -23.77 26.96 1.13
CA VAL A 540 -22.37 26.76 1.57
C VAL A 540 -21.50 26.34 0.39
N PHE A 541 -20.19 26.42 0.54
CA PHE A 541 -19.25 25.95 -0.47
C PHE A 541 -19.24 24.43 -0.62
N ASP A 542 -18.88 23.98 -1.82
CA ASP A 542 -18.36 22.65 -2.09
C ASP A 542 -17.08 22.41 -1.27
N CYS A 543 -16.97 21.30 -0.54
CA CYS A 543 -15.77 21.02 0.26
C CYS A 543 -14.49 20.93 -0.58
N TRP A 544 -14.60 20.59 -1.87
CA TRP A 544 -13.48 20.63 -2.81
C TRP A 544 -12.94 22.05 -3.07
N PHE A 545 -13.77 23.10 -2.88
CA PHE A 545 -13.36 24.50 -2.93
C PHE A 545 -12.51 24.88 -1.72
N GLU A 546 -12.89 24.37 -0.55
CA GLU A 546 -12.13 24.58 0.69
C GLU A 546 -10.77 23.86 0.63
N SER A 547 -10.77 22.56 0.30
CA SER A 547 -9.53 21.78 0.19
C SER A 547 -8.64 22.25 -0.96
N GLY A 548 -9.21 22.75 -2.07
CA GLY A 548 -8.47 23.40 -3.15
C GLY A 548 -7.89 24.77 -2.75
N SER A 549 -8.45 25.42 -1.73
CA SER A 549 -7.94 26.68 -1.16
C SER A 549 -6.89 26.47 -0.07
N MET A 550 -6.60 25.22 0.31
CA MET A 550 -5.65 24.84 1.36
C MET A 550 -4.28 25.53 1.26
N PRO A 551 -3.63 25.68 0.08
CA PRO A 551 -2.31 26.31 -0.01
C PRO A 551 -2.25 27.70 0.64
N TYR A 552 -3.31 28.48 0.47
CA TYR A 552 -3.45 29.85 0.95
C TYR A 552 -4.06 29.86 2.35
N ALA A 553 -5.14 29.10 2.53
CA ALA A 553 -5.96 29.11 3.73
C ALA A 553 -5.26 28.52 4.96
N GLN A 554 -4.36 27.54 4.80
CA GLN A 554 -3.57 27.02 5.92
C GLN A 554 -2.65 28.09 6.54
N SER A 555 -2.31 29.13 5.78
CA SER A 555 -1.42 30.22 6.19
C SER A 555 -2.19 31.49 6.58
N HIS A 556 -3.53 31.43 6.57
CA HIS A 556 -4.39 32.60 6.73
C HIS A 556 -4.10 33.71 5.69
N TYR A 557 -3.65 33.32 4.48
CA TYR A 557 -3.34 34.25 3.40
C TYR A 557 -4.64 34.93 2.89
N PRO A 558 -4.64 36.24 2.60
CA PRO A 558 -3.51 37.18 2.63
C PRO A 558 -3.35 37.94 3.95
N PHE A 559 -4.15 37.65 4.97
CA PHE A 559 -4.25 38.42 6.21
C PHE A 559 -3.00 38.27 7.08
N GLU A 560 -2.48 37.05 7.15
CA GLU A 560 -1.25 36.72 7.87
C GLU A 560 -0.29 35.94 6.98
N ARG A 561 0.99 35.92 7.37
CA ARG A 561 2.06 35.09 6.76
C ARG A 561 2.14 35.18 5.23
N ALA A 562 1.78 36.34 4.65
CA ALA A 562 1.72 36.52 3.20
C ALA A 562 3.06 36.21 2.52
N LYS A 563 4.15 36.79 3.05
CA LYS A 563 5.50 36.55 2.56
C LYS A 563 5.93 35.09 2.70
N ASP A 564 5.60 34.43 3.82
CA ASP A 564 5.92 33.02 4.02
C ASP A 564 5.24 32.13 2.98
N PHE A 565 4.00 32.45 2.58
CA PHE A 565 3.29 31.76 1.52
C PHE A 565 3.91 32.05 0.14
N GLU A 566 4.14 33.33 -0.18
CA GLU A 566 4.71 33.76 -1.46
C GLU A 566 6.09 33.13 -1.72
N ASP A 567 6.94 33.06 -0.70
CA ASP A 567 8.28 32.44 -0.77
C ASP A 567 8.21 30.91 -0.88
N ALA A 568 7.11 30.28 -0.43
CA ALA A 568 6.91 28.83 -0.44
C ALA A 568 6.10 28.31 -1.62
N PHE A 569 5.43 29.18 -2.38
CA PHE A 569 4.53 28.81 -3.46
C PHE A 569 5.22 28.93 -4.84
N PRO A 570 5.16 27.92 -5.71
CA PRO A 570 4.43 26.65 -5.58
C PRO A 570 5.11 25.62 -4.67
N ALA A 571 4.33 24.69 -4.11
CA ALA A 571 4.87 23.61 -3.30
C ALA A 571 5.87 22.74 -4.09
N ASP A 572 6.90 22.24 -3.42
CA ASP A 572 7.86 21.34 -4.06
C ASP A 572 7.26 19.95 -4.26
N PHE A 573 6.39 19.47 -3.36
CA PHE A 573 5.88 18.11 -3.42
C PHE A 573 4.49 17.92 -2.79
N ILE A 574 3.68 17.08 -3.46
CA ILE A 574 2.44 16.49 -2.94
C ILE A 574 2.33 15.01 -3.34
N ALA A 575 1.52 14.22 -2.62
CA ALA A 575 1.23 12.84 -3.02
C ALA A 575 -0.13 12.37 -2.51
N GLU A 576 -0.99 11.88 -3.40
CA GLU A 576 -2.30 11.30 -3.06
C GLU A 576 -2.72 10.23 -4.08
N GLY A 577 -3.88 9.61 -3.84
CA GLY A 577 -4.45 8.57 -4.70
C GLY A 577 -4.88 9.04 -6.10
N ILE A 578 -4.95 8.10 -7.05
CA ILE A 578 -5.36 8.33 -8.44
C ILE A 578 -6.77 8.91 -8.57
N ASP A 579 -7.62 8.69 -7.58
CA ASP A 579 -8.95 9.28 -7.46
C ASP A 579 -8.90 10.82 -7.34
N GLN A 580 -7.81 11.38 -6.82
CA GLN A 580 -7.64 12.83 -6.68
C GLN A 580 -7.41 13.56 -8.00
N THR A 581 -7.21 12.84 -9.12
CA THR A 581 -7.25 13.41 -10.48
C THR A 581 -8.59 14.04 -10.84
N ARG A 582 -9.66 13.73 -10.09
CA ARG A 582 -10.99 14.35 -10.23
C ARG A 582 -11.45 15.06 -8.96
N GLY A 583 -10.54 15.23 -8.00
CA GLY A 583 -10.79 15.82 -6.70
C GLY A 583 -9.75 16.89 -6.41
N TRP A 584 -8.89 16.65 -5.42
CA TRP A 584 -7.99 17.67 -4.89
C TRP A 584 -6.98 18.21 -5.92
N PHE A 585 -6.40 17.36 -6.78
CA PHE A 585 -5.44 17.84 -7.79
C PHE A 585 -6.08 18.81 -8.77
N TYR A 586 -7.33 18.57 -9.14
CA TYR A 586 -8.09 19.47 -9.99
C TYR A 586 -8.32 20.81 -9.31
N THR A 587 -8.89 20.81 -8.12
CA THR A 587 -9.31 22.06 -7.47
C THR A 587 -8.12 22.92 -7.08
N LEU A 588 -7.02 22.30 -6.64
CA LEU A 588 -5.74 22.99 -6.48
C LEU A 588 -5.32 23.70 -7.76
N LEU A 589 -5.33 23.01 -8.91
CA LEU A 589 -4.88 23.57 -10.18
C LEU A 589 -5.82 24.68 -10.69
N VAL A 590 -7.14 24.49 -10.56
CA VAL A 590 -8.15 25.49 -10.94
C VAL A 590 -7.97 26.77 -10.15
N ILE A 591 -7.98 26.69 -8.83
CA ILE A 591 -7.90 27.87 -7.96
C ILE A 591 -6.55 28.56 -8.14
N SER A 592 -5.45 27.80 -8.17
CA SER A 592 -4.10 28.33 -8.39
C SER A 592 -3.96 29.07 -9.72
N THR A 593 -4.51 28.50 -10.80
CA THR A 593 -4.48 29.11 -12.13
C THR A 593 -5.36 30.36 -12.17
N ALA A 594 -6.56 30.30 -11.62
CA ALA A 594 -7.49 31.43 -11.60
C ALA A 594 -7.00 32.61 -10.74
N LEU A 595 -6.30 32.33 -9.63
CA LEU A 595 -5.75 33.36 -8.75
C LEU A 595 -4.40 33.90 -9.26
N PHE A 596 -3.46 33.02 -9.60
CA PHE A 596 -2.04 33.36 -9.78
C PHE A 596 -1.47 33.00 -11.16
N GLY A 597 -2.21 32.30 -12.02
CA GLY A 597 -1.72 31.85 -13.32
C GLY A 597 -0.55 30.87 -13.25
N LYS A 598 -0.36 30.19 -12.12
CA LYS A 598 0.77 29.28 -11.83
C LYS A 598 0.26 27.87 -11.46
N PRO A 599 1.08 26.82 -11.62
CA PRO A 599 0.78 25.52 -11.03
C PRO A 599 0.86 25.59 -9.49
N PRO A 600 0.04 24.82 -8.75
CA PRO A 600 0.06 24.81 -7.28
C PRO A 600 1.25 24.03 -6.68
N PHE A 601 1.84 23.12 -7.46
CA PHE A 601 2.94 22.25 -7.04
C PHE A 601 3.91 21.94 -8.20
N ARG A 602 5.14 21.60 -7.85
CA ARG A 602 6.21 21.21 -8.79
C ARG A 602 6.22 19.71 -9.04
N ASN A 603 6.16 18.88 -8.00
CA ASN A 603 6.24 17.42 -8.11
C ASN A 603 5.02 16.75 -7.46
N LEU A 604 4.48 15.72 -8.13
CA LEU A 604 3.33 14.94 -7.65
C LEU A 604 3.58 13.44 -7.82
N ILE A 605 3.48 12.66 -6.74
CA ILE A 605 3.38 11.20 -6.79
C ILE A 605 1.90 10.81 -6.74
N VAL A 606 1.44 10.03 -7.72
CA VAL A 606 0.10 9.48 -7.76
C VAL A 606 0.14 8.01 -7.39
N ASN A 607 -0.41 7.66 -6.23
CA ASN A 607 -0.58 6.26 -5.84
C ASN A 607 -1.89 5.68 -6.35
N GLY A 608 -1.95 4.39 -6.59
CA GLY A 608 -3.16 3.69 -7.02
C GLY A 608 -3.99 3.25 -5.83
N ILE A 609 -4.87 2.27 -6.06
CA ILE A 609 -5.88 1.87 -5.08
C ILE A 609 -5.49 0.55 -4.43
N VAL A 610 -5.49 0.52 -3.09
CA VAL A 610 -5.38 -0.71 -2.32
C VAL A 610 -6.74 -1.41 -2.27
N LEU A 611 -6.80 -2.60 -2.82
CA LEU A 611 -7.97 -3.48 -2.93
C LEU A 611 -7.87 -4.59 -1.89
N ALA A 612 -9.02 -5.18 -1.54
CA ALA A 612 -9.06 -6.41 -0.78
C ALA A 612 -8.36 -7.55 -1.53
N SER A 613 -8.04 -8.64 -0.83
CA SER A 613 -7.33 -9.80 -1.40
C SER A 613 -8.04 -10.43 -2.61
N ASP A 614 -9.38 -10.31 -2.66
CA ASP A 614 -10.23 -10.77 -3.76
C ASP A 614 -10.32 -9.78 -4.95
N GLY A 615 -9.67 -8.62 -4.86
CA GLY A 615 -9.69 -7.57 -5.87
C GLY A 615 -10.90 -6.63 -5.79
N GLN A 616 -11.80 -6.79 -4.82
CA GLN A 616 -12.87 -5.81 -4.60
C GLN A 616 -12.34 -4.55 -3.90
N LYS A 617 -13.03 -3.43 -4.11
CA LYS A 617 -12.76 -2.20 -3.34
C LYS A 617 -12.95 -2.47 -1.84
N MET A 618 -11.98 -2.05 -1.03
CA MET A 618 -12.08 -2.14 0.41
C MET A 618 -13.27 -1.31 0.92
N SER A 619 -14.08 -1.88 1.79
CA SER A 619 -15.23 -1.18 2.38
C SER A 619 -15.42 -1.59 3.83
N LYS A 620 -15.56 -0.58 4.71
CA LYS A 620 -15.91 -0.78 6.13
C LYS A 620 -17.22 -1.56 6.27
N ARG A 621 -18.19 -1.33 5.38
CA ARG A 621 -19.48 -2.06 5.36
C ARG A 621 -19.32 -3.54 5.01
N LYS A 622 -18.39 -3.88 4.10
CA LYS A 622 -18.14 -5.26 3.67
C LYS A 622 -17.20 -6.04 4.60
N LYS A 623 -16.45 -5.34 5.48
CA LYS A 623 -15.43 -5.93 6.37
C LYS A 623 -14.45 -6.86 5.63
N ASN A 624 -14.08 -6.48 4.41
CA ASN A 624 -13.31 -7.32 3.48
C ASN A 624 -11.79 -7.08 3.52
N TYR A 625 -11.26 -6.48 4.60
CA TYR A 625 -9.83 -6.27 4.79
C TYR A 625 -9.47 -6.40 6.28
N PRO A 626 -8.25 -6.89 6.61
CA PRO A 626 -7.79 -6.95 7.99
C PRO A 626 -7.61 -5.54 8.56
N ASP A 627 -7.79 -5.40 9.88
CA ASP A 627 -7.55 -4.13 10.55
C ASP A 627 -6.05 -3.77 10.43
N PRO A 628 -5.69 -2.58 9.90
CA PRO A 628 -4.30 -2.20 9.76
C PRO A 628 -3.52 -2.23 11.08
N MET A 629 -4.15 -1.89 12.20
CA MET A 629 -3.46 -1.87 13.49
C MET A 629 -3.14 -3.27 13.98
N LYS A 630 -4.00 -4.27 13.73
CA LYS A 630 -3.70 -5.66 14.04
C LYS A 630 -2.50 -6.19 13.26
N VAL A 631 -2.36 -5.77 12.00
CA VAL A 631 -1.19 -6.13 11.17
C VAL A 631 0.08 -5.49 11.74
N VAL A 632 0.02 -4.22 12.17
CA VAL A 632 1.14 -3.52 12.81
C VAL A 632 1.52 -4.16 14.16
N GLU A 633 0.54 -4.51 14.99
CA GLU A 633 0.75 -5.22 16.25
C GLU A 633 1.37 -6.62 16.06
N SER A 634 1.14 -7.25 14.90
CA SER A 634 1.66 -8.59 14.59
C SER A 634 3.03 -8.60 13.91
N HIS A 635 3.27 -7.66 12.98
CA HIS A 635 4.45 -7.69 12.09
C HIS A 635 5.31 -6.42 12.16
N GLY A 636 4.82 -5.33 12.75
CA GLY A 636 5.48 -4.02 12.79
C GLY A 636 5.00 -3.05 11.70
N ALA A 637 5.14 -1.75 11.97
CA ALA A 637 4.84 -0.66 11.06
C ALA A 637 5.84 -0.60 9.91
N ASP A 638 7.14 -0.83 10.15
CA ASP A 638 8.15 -0.81 9.11
C ASP A 638 7.90 -1.88 8.03
N ALA A 639 7.46 -3.07 8.46
CA ALA A 639 7.08 -4.15 7.55
C ALA A 639 5.89 -3.76 6.65
N LEU A 640 4.87 -3.14 7.23
CA LEU A 640 3.70 -2.66 6.48
C LEU A 640 4.09 -1.53 5.51
N ARG A 641 4.90 -0.55 5.95
CA ARG A 641 5.40 0.55 5.12
C ARG A 641 6.15 0.01 3.91
N LEU A 642 7.10 -0.89 4.15
CA LEU A 642 7.95 -1.48 3.11
C LEU A 642 7.11 -2.33 2.13
N TYR A 643 6.17 -3.14 2.61
CA TYR A 643 5.24 -3.89 1.77
C TYR A 643 4.44 -2.99 0.81
N LEU A 644 3.89 -1.89 1.33
CA LEU A 644 3.05 -0.99 0.54
C LEU A 644 3.85 -0.27 -0.56
N ILE A 645 5.06 0.21 -0.25
CA ILE A 645 5.89 0.94 -1.22
C ILE A 645 6.61 0.02 -2.22
N ASN A 646 6.80 -1.27 -1.89
CA ASN A 646 7.36 -2.28 -2.82
C ASN A 646 6.38 -2.71 -3.92
N SER A 647 5.19 -2.14 -3.95
CA SER A 647 4.10 -2.62 -4.77
C SER A 647 3.84 -1.68 -5.94
N PRO A 648 3.17 -2.14 -7.01
CA PRO A 648 2.86 -1.28 -8.16
C PRO A 648 1.91 -0.14 -7.80
N VAL A 649 1.36 -0.12 -6.56
CA VAL A 649 0.51 0.95 -6.07
C VAL A 649 1.17 2.31 -6.07
N VAL A 650 2.50 2.42 -5.92
CA VAL A 650 3.18 3.73 -5.99
C VAL A 650 3.34 4.23 -7.43
N ARG A 651 2.84 3.47 -8.42
CA ARG A 651 2.81 3.79 -9.86
C ARG A 651 1.38 3.90 -10.39
N ALA A 652 0.44 4.35 -9.55
CA ALA A 652 -0.96 4.52 -9.87
C ALA A 652 -1.71 3.22 -10.28
N GLU A 653 -1.16 2.04 -9.99
CA GLU A 653 -1.79 0.73 -10.23
C GLU A 653 -2.48 0.16 -8.97
N ASN A 654 -3.28 -0.88 -9.13
CA ASN A 654 -3.98 -1.49 -7.99
C ASN A 654 -3.09 -2.50 -7.26
N LEU A 655 -3.17 -2.52 -5.93
CA LEU A 655 -2.57 -3.56 -5.08
C LEU A 655 -3.67 -4.38 -4.42
N ARG A 656 -3.65 -5.71 -4.60
CA ARG A 656 -4.46 -6.62 -3.78
C ARG A 656 -3.73 -6.89 -2.48
N PHE A 657 -4.24 -6.31 -1.38
CA PHE A 657 -3.60 -6.45 -0.08
C PHE A 657 -3.69 -7.89 0.43
N ASN A 658 -2.55 -8.44 0.84
CA ASN A 658 -2.47 -9.74 1.49
C ASN A 658 -1.47 -9.67 2.65
N GLU A 659 -1.93 -10.04 3.85
CA GLU A 659 -1.10 -10.05 5.07
C GLU A 659 0.11 -10.97 4.94
N SER A 660 0.01 -12.07 4.18
CA SER A 660 1.17 -12.96 3.96
C SER A 660 2.35 -12.23 3.32
N GLY A 661 2.08 -11.24 2.46
CA GLY A 661 3.13 -10.43 1.84
C GLY A 661 3.85 -9.53 2.85
N VAL A 662 3.17 -9.06 3.89
CA VAL A 662 3.81 -8.32 4.99
C VAL A 662 4.73 -9.24 5.79
N LYS A 663 4.29 -10.48 6.04
CA LYS A 663 5.11 -11.50 6.69
C LYS A 663 6.33 -11.89 5.88
N ASP A 664 6.21 -12.00 4.56
CA ASP A 664 7.33 -12.30 3.66
C ASP A 664 8.39 -11.20 3.74
N VAL A 665 7.97 -9.92 3.80
CA VAL A 665 8.88 -8.79 4.00
C VAL A 665 9.66 -8.89 5.32
N VAL A 666 9.01 -9.26 6.42
CA VAL A 666 9.70 -9.51 7.71
C VAL A 666 10.76 -10.60 7.55
N LYS A 667 10.38 -11.71 6.92
CA LYS A 667 11.23 -12.89 6.75
C LYS A 667 12.43 -12.62 5.83
N ASP A 668 12.22 -11.95 4.72
CA ASP A 668 13.19 -11.85 3.64
C ASP A 668 14.08 -10.60 3.77
N VAL A 669 13.67 -9.60 4.56
CA VAL A 669 14.43 -8.34 4.73
C VAL A 669 14.81 -8.10 6.19
N PHE A 670 13.83 -7.95 7.08
CA PHE A 670 14.09 -7.50 8.45
C PHE A 670 14.82 -8.53 9.30
N LEU A 671 14.48 -9.82 9.19
CA LEU A 671 15.19 -10.88 9.90
C LEU A 671 16.65 -11.02 9.45
N PRO A 672 16.99 -11.09 8.14
CA PRO A 672 18.38 -11.09 7.68
C PRO A 672 19.18 -9.86 8.15
N LEU A 673 18.59 -8.67 8.09
CA LEU A 673 19.23 -7.45 8.61
C LEU A 673 19.50 -7.57 10.12
N TYR A 674 18.50 -7.93 10.92
CA TYR A 674 18.65 -8.07 12.37
C TYR A 674 19.74 -9.09 12.71
N ASN A 675 19.74 -10.23 12.01
CA ASN A 675 20.75 -11.27 12.19
C ASN A 675 22.15 -10.78 11.83
N SER A 676 22.30 -9.88 10.85
CA SER A 676 23.57 -9.27 10.48
C SER A 676 24.11 -8.36 11.57
N LEU A 677 23.26 -7.48 12.11
CA LEU A 677 23.61 -6.62 13.26
C LEU A 677 23.94 -7.45 14.50
N ARG A 678 23.15 -8.49 14.77
CA ARG A 678 23.40 -9.41 15.89
C ARG A 678 24.72 -10.17 15.72
N PHE A 679 25.03 -10.63 14.51
CA PHE A 679 26.29 -11.31 14.24
C PHE A 679 27.47 -10.34 14.43
N PHE A 680 27.36 -9.12 13.92
CA PHE A 680 28.34 -8.06 14.18
C PHE A 680 28.51 -7.81 15.68
N ASP A 681 27.41 -7.65 16.42
CA ASP A 681 27.41 -7.38 17.86
C ASP A 681 28.13 -8.48 18.67
N GLN A 682 27.98 -9.73 18.25
CA GLN A 682 28.67 -10.88 18.85
C GLN A 682 30.17 -10.88 18.57
N CYS A 683 30.57 -10.49 17.35
CA CYS A 683 31.98 -10.44 16.97
C CYS A 683 32.69 -9.21 17.55
N ALA A 684 31.99 -8.08 17.66
CA ALA A 684 32.52 -6.80 18.11
C ALA A 684 32.53 -6.64 19.64
N GLY A 685 31.84 -7.50 20.39
CA GLY A 685 31.70 -7.41 21.87
C GLY A 685 33.01 -7.39 22.68
N SER A 686 34.17 -7.60 22.06
CA SER A 686 35.50 -7.54 22.65
C SER A 686 36.32 -6.29 22.28
N ARG A 687 35.78 -5.37 21.45
CA ARG A 687 36.50 -4.18 20.94
C ARG A 687 35.66 -2.90 20.99
N ALA A 688 36.31 -1.79 21.33
CA ALA A 688 35.72 -0.45 21.45
C ALA A 688 36.64 0.61 20.82
N ASP A 689 37.11 0.32 19.60
CA ASP A 689 38.05 1.14 18.80
C ASP A 689 37.47 1.56 17.43
N PHE A 690 36.13 1.54 17.28
CA PHE A 690 35.48 1.90 16.01
C PHE A 690 35.35 3.41 15.84
N LYS A 691 35.82 3.90 14.69
CA LYS A 691 35.65 5.29 14.27
C LYS A 691 34.31 5.49 13.55
N GLN A 692 33.69 6.64 13.77
CA GLN A 692 32.48 7.03 13.05
C GLN A 692 32.79 7.21 11.54
N PRO A 693 31.96 6.66 10.64
CA PRO A 693 32.06 6.93 9.20
C PRO A 693 32.07 8.43 8.91
N GLY A 694 33.06 8.90 8.15
CA GLY A 694 33.23 10.31 7.80
C GLY A 694 32.27 10.76 6.71
N SER A 695 30.98 10.89 7.02
CA SER A 695 30.00 11.53 6.13
C SER A 695 28.83 12.16 6.89
N VAL A 696 29.13 12.85 8.00
CA VAL A 696 28.21 13.82 8.61
C VAL A 696 28.69 15.21 8.22
N ALA A 697 28.17 15.72 7.09
CA ALA A 697 28.26 17.09 6.61
C ALA A 697 29.64 17.81 6.72
N GLY A 698 30.40 17.82 5.62
CA GLY A 698 31.24 18.98 5.27
C GLY A 698 32.30 19.42 6.29
N ALA A 699 33.10 18.51 6.82
CA ALA A 699 34.45 18.80 7.33
C ALA A 699 35.26 17.51 7.28
N GLY A 700 36.40 17.54 6.59
CA GLY A 700 37.18 16.34 6.28
C GLY A 700 37.62 15.54 7.50
N GLY A 701 37.59 14.21 7.36
CA GLY A 701 38.28 13.30 8.29
C GLY A 701 37.55 12.00 8.60
N GLY A 702 37.39 11.12 7.62
CA GLY A 702 37.08 9.71 7.87
C GLY A 702 37.20 8.91 6.58
N GLY A 703 38.40 8.42 6.28
CA GLY A 703 38.64 7.56 5.12
C GLY A 703 37.92 6.22 5.24
N HIS A 704 37.62 5.60 4.09
CA HIS A 704 37.12 4.23 4.05
C HIS A 704 38.05 3.30 4.84
N PRO A 705 37.52 2.24 5.47
CA PRO A 705 38.35 1.21 6.10
C PRO A 705 39.35 0.67 5.08
N ASP A 706 40.64 0.79 5.38
CA ASP A 706 41.69 0.22 4.54
C ASP A 706 41.73 -1.29 4.76
N SER A 707 41.47 -2.06 3.72
CA SER A 707 41.53 -3.52 3.72
C SER A 707 42.10 -3.99 2.41
N ASP A 708 43.08 -4.89 2.45
CA ASP A 708 43.64 -5.53 1.26
C ASP A 708 42.75 -6.66 0.72
N ASN A 709 41.70 -7.05 1.46
CA ASN A 709 40.83 -8.12 1.04
C ASN A 709 39.82 -7.66 -0.02
N VAL A 710 39.72 -8.45 -1.09
CA VAL A 710 38.84 -8.19 -2.24
C VAL A 710 37.36 -8.07 -1.83
N MET A 711 36.86 -8.93 -0.94
CA MET A 711 35.46 -8.91 -0.52
C MET A 711 35.13 -7.72 0.37
N ASP A 712 36.09 -7.23 1.16
CA ASP A 712 35.95 -6.00 1.95
C ASP A 712 35.90 -4.77 1.03
N LYS A 713 36.80 -4.68 0.04
CA LYS A 713 36.76 -3.62 -0.98
C LYS A 713 35.46 -3.67 -1.79
N TRP A 714 35.01 -4.86 -2.17
CA TRP A 714 33.77 -5.06 -2.90
C TRP A 714 32.54 -4.56 -2.14
N ILE A 715 32.36 -4.96 -0.87
CA ILE A 715 31.14 -4.56 -0.14
C ILE A 715 31.10 -3.06 0.12
N LEU A 716 32.28 -2.43 0.33
CA LEU A 716 32.40 -0.97 0.45
C LEU A 716 32.05 -0.29 -0.88
N SER A 717 32.63 -0.71 -2.01
CA SER A 717 32.26 -0.21 -3.34
C SER A 717 30.76 -0.36 -3.61
N TYR A 718 30.23 -1.56 -3.39
CA TYR A 718 28.84 -1.88 -3.66
C TYR A 718 27.88 -1.07 -2.79
N SER A 719 28.26 -0.79 -1.53
CA SER A 719 27.50 0.11 -0.65
C SER A 719 27.43 1.54 -1.21
N GLN A 720 28.53 2.08 -1.74
CA GLN A 720 28.56 3.39 -2.39
C GLN A 720 27.74 3.42 -3.69
N SER A 721 27.81 2.35 -4.50
CA SER A 721 26.96 2.17 -5.67
C SER A 721 25.46 2.14 -5.33
N VAL A 722 25.08 1.54 -4.19
CA VAL A 722 23.70 1.58 -3.68
C VAL A 722 23.31 2.98 -3.20
N VAL A 723 24.19 3.68 -2.48
CA VAL A 723 23.94 5.08 -2.07
C VAL A 723 23.71 5.96 -3.30
N ARG A 724 24.56 5.87 -4.33
CA ARG A 724 24.41 6.60 -5.60
C ARG A 724 23.03 6.33 -6.23
N TYR A 725 22.70 5.06 -6.39
CA TYR A 725 21.42 4.63 -7.00
C TYR A 725 20.20 5.16 -6.23
N VAL A 726 20.17 5.01 -4.90
CA VAL A 726 19.03 5.47 -4.08
C VAL A 726 18.89 6.99 -4.17
N ARG A 727 20.00 7.74 -4.20
CA ARG A 727 19.97 9.20 -4.38
C ARG A 727 19.39 9.62 -5.73
N GLU A 728 19.82 8.99 -6.81
CA GLU A 728 19.30 9.25 -8.16
C GLU A 728 17.80 8.94 -8.28
N GLU A 729 17.37 7.81 -7.74
CA GLU A 729 15.97 7.37 -7.82
C GLU A 729 15.06 8.24 -6.94
N MET A 730 15.48 8.59 -5.72
CA MET A 730 14.71 9.46 -4.84
C MET A 730 14.67 10.91 -5.30
N ALA A 731 15.75 11.42 -5.91
CA ALA A 731 15.74 12.74 -6.57
C ALA A 731 14.71 12.81 -7.72
N ALA A 732 14.42 11.66 -8.35
CA ALA A 732 13.40 11.52 -9.38
C ALA A 732 12.03 11.06 -8.85
N TYR A 733 11.81 11.01 -7.52
CA TYR A 733 10.57 10.54 -6.88
C TYR A 733 10.17 9.09 -7.25
N ARG A 734 11.14 8.23 -7.60
CA ARG A 734 10.92 6.83 -8.01
C ARG A 734 11.11 5.86 -6.84
N LEU A 735 10.18 5.86 -5.89
CA LEU A 735 10.29 5.03 -4.67
C LEU A 735 10.27 3.51 -4.95
N TYR A 736 9.59 3.08 -6.02
CA TYR A 736 9.41 1.65 -6.34
C TYR A 736 10.70 0.93 -6.77
N THR A 737 11.73 1.67 -7.18
CA THR A 737 13.00 1.09 -7.65
C THR A 737 13.98 0.87 -6.51
N VAL A 738 13.83 1.63 -5.41
CA VAL A 738 14.74 1.61 -4.27
C VAL A 738 14.70 0.27 -3.54
N LEU A 739 13.51 -0.28 -3.29
CA LEU A 739 13.36 -1.50 -2.50
C LEU A 739 13.97 -2.75 -3.14
N PRO A 740 13.71 -3.06 -4.43
CA PRO A 740 14.36 -4.18 -5.09
C PRO A 740 15.90 -4.12 -4.99
N ARG A 741 16.48 -2.91 -5.10
CA ARG A 741 17.92 -2.71 -4.93
C ARG A 741 18.37 -2.95 -3.48
N LEU A 742 17.58 -2.49 -2.50
CA LEU A 742 17.87 -2.75 -1.08
C LEU A 742 17.77 -4.24 -0.73
N VAL A 743 16.77 -4.97 -1.24
CA VAL A 743 16.65 -6.42 -1.03
C VAL A 743 17.87 -7.15 -1.60
N SER A 744 18.29 -6.79 -2.81
CA SER A 744 19.53 -7.30 -3.41
C SER A 744 20.76 -6.96 -2.56
N PHE A 745 20.81 -5.77 -1.96
CA PHE A 745 21.87 -5.39 -1.04
C PHE A 745 21.90 -6.23 0.24
N VAL A 746 20.75 -6.49 0.86
CA VAL A 746 20.65 -7.36 2.04
C VAL A 746 21.12 -8.78 1.72
N ASP A 747 20.77 -9.31 0.54
CA ASP A 747 21.25 -10.61 0.08
C ASP A 747 22.78 -10.62 -0.09
N ASN A 748 23.34 -9.60 -0.75
CA ASN A 748 24.78 -9.43 -0.91
C ASN A 748 25.53 -9.30 0.41
N LEU A 749 24.98 -8.56 1.38
CA LEU A 749 25.57 -8.41 2.71
C LEU A 749 25.55 -9.74 3.47
N THR A 750 24.43 -10.44 3.47
CA THR A 750 24.20 -11.61 4.34
C THR A 750 24.73 -12.92 3.74
N ASN A 751 24.32 -13.24 2.51
CA ASN A 751 24.55 -14.53 1.88
C ASN A 751 25.87 -14.60 1.12
N TRP A 752 26.50 -13.46 0.85
CA TRP A 752 27.81 -13.38 0.20
C TRP A 752 28.88 -12.85 1.14
N TYR A 753 28.80 -11.57 1.52
CA TYR A 753 29.87 -10.92 2.31
C TYR A 753 30.08 -11.58 3.69
N ILE A 754 29.04 -11.62 4.54
CA ILE A 754 29.13 -12.19 5.89
C ILE A 754 29.43 -13.69 5.83
N ARG A 755 28.85 -14.40 4.87
CA ARG A 755 29.08 -15.85 4.68
C ARG A 755 30.54 -16.15 4.39
N MET A 756 31.11 -15.51 3.38
CA MET A 756 32.49 -15.75 2.93
C MET A 756 33.53 -15.22 3.94
N ASN A 757 33.20 -14.18 4.71
CA ASN A 757 34.09 -13.62 5.73
C ASN A 757 33.82 -14.12 7.15
N ARG A 758 32.97 -15.13 7.34
CA ARG A 758 32.52 -15.57 8.68
C ARG A 758 33.66 -15.96 9.60
N LYS A 759 34.70 -16.60 9.07
CA LYS A 759 35.91 -16.97 9.83
C LYS A 759 36.66 -15.72 10.29
N ARG A 760 37.00 -14.82 9.34
CA ARG A 760 37.69 -13.54 9.60
C ARG A 760 36.93 -12.64 10.59
N LEU A 761 35.60 -12.60 10.49
CA LEU A 761 34.72 -11.85 11.38
C LEU A 761 34.71 -12.45 12.81
N ARG A 762 34.68 -13.78 12.95
CA ARG A 762 34.77 -14.46 14.26
C ARG A 762 36.14 -14.31 14.91
N ASP A 763 37.19 -14.29 14.10
CA ASP A 763 38.56 -14.04 14.53
C ASP A 763 38.77 -12.55 14.87
N ALA A 764 37.73 -11.71 14.73
CA ALA A 764 37.72 -10.28 15.01
C ALA A 764 38.85 -9.53 14.28
N GLU A 765 39.08 -9.85 13.01
CA GLU A 765 40.06 -9.13 12.18
C GLU A 765 39.64 -7.64 12.06
N PRO A 766 40.51 -6.68 12.45
CA PRO A 766 40.13 -5.27 12.54
C PRO A 766 39.57 -4.69 11.24
N ALA A 767 40.23 -4.95 10.10
CA ALA A 767 39.84 -4.40 8.80
C ALA A 767 38.44 -4.87 8.38
N THR A 768 38.19 -6.18 8.38
CA THR A 768 36.90 -6.80 8.04
C THR A 768 35.76 -6.33 8.95
N LEU A 769 36.04 -6.25 10.25
CA LEU A 769 35.03 -5.85 11.24
C LEU A 769 34.68 -4.36 11.10
N ASN A 770 35.66 -3.51 10.78
CA ASN A 770 35.46 -2.10 10.46
C ASN A 770 34.66 -1.92 9.16
N SER A 771 34.93 -2.71 8.11
CA SER A 771 34.13 -2.70 6.89
C SER A 771 32.68 -3.05 7.15
N LEU A 772 32.40 -4.10 7.94
CA LEU A 772 31.04 -4.47 8.31
C LEU A 772 30.34 -3.39 9.16
N PHE A 773 31.05 -2.79 10.12
CA PHE A 773 30.54 -1.68 10.92
C PHE A 773 30.14 -0.49 10.04
N TYR A 774 31.04 -0.07 9.15
CA TYR A 774 30.83 1.05 8.23
C TYR A 774 29.58 0.82 7.37
N VAL A 775 29.48 -0.36 6.76
CA VAL A 775 28.34 -0.74 5.91
C VAL A 775 27.02 -0.75 6.69
N LEU A 776 26.98 -1.32 7.90
CA LEU A 776 25.77 -1.34 8.72
C LEU A 776 25.36 0.06 9.18
N PHE A 777 26.32 0.92 9.51
CA PHE A 777 26.06 2.30 9.91
C PHE A 777 25.52 3.13 8.75
N GLU A 778 26.16 3.05 7.58
CA GLU A 778 25.71 3.76 6.37
C GLU A 778 24.33 3.29 5.92
N LEU A 779 24.09 1.97 5.96
CA LEU A 779 22.79 1.40 5.67
C LEU A 779 21.71 1.91 6.64
N SER A 780 22.01 2.02 7.94
CA SER A 780 21.06 2.58 8.91
C SER A 780 20.65 4.02 8.55
N CYS A 781 21.60 4.84 8.08
CA CYS A 781 21.33 6.19 7.63
C CYS A 781 20.50 6.20 6.34
N LEU A 782 20.88 5.38 5.35
CA LEU A 782 20.20 5.29 4.06
C LEU A 782 18.75 4.79 4.17
N LEU A 783 18.49 3.87 5.10
CA LEU A 783 17.18 3.27 5.33
C LEU A 783 16.23 4.15 6.18
N ALA A 784 16.76 5.18 6.87
CA ALA A 784 16.00 6.00 7.81
C ALA A 784 14.70 6.59 7.24
N PRO A 785 14.62 7.06 5.97
CA PRO A 785 13.35 7.52 5.40
C PRO A 785 12.29 6.42 5.24
N PHE A 786 12.71 5.19 4.95
CA PHE A 786 11.83 4.08 4.54
C PHE A 786 11.32 3.28 5.73
N VAL A 787 12.24 2.87 6.61
CA VAL A 787 12.01 2.00 7.76
C VAL A 787 12.53 2.69 9.03
N PRO A 788 11.89 3.79 9.44
CA PRO A 788 12.45 4.72 10.42
C PRO A 788 12.71 4.09 11.79
N PHE A 789 11.95 3.07 12.19
CA PHE A 789 12.14 2.42 13.49
C PHE A 789 13.34 1.48 13.48
N THR A 790 13.44 0.63 12.46
CA THR A 790 14.54 -0.31 12.29
C THR A 790 15.84 0.43 12.09
N ALA A 791 15.85 1.49 11.28
CA ALA A 791 17.01 2.35 11.10
C ALA A 791 17.49 2.95 12.43
N GLU A 792 16.57 3.49 13.25
CA GLU A 792 16.90 4.03 14.57
C GLU A 792 17.47 2.95 15.49
N PHE A 793 16.84 1.78 15.54
CA PHE A 793 17.32 0.67 16.36
C PHE A 793 18.75 0.23 16.01
N PHE A 794 19.05 0.11 14.71
CA PHE A 794 20.39 -0.19 14.22
C PHE A 794 21.39 0.89 14.64
N TYR A 795 21.04 2.15 14.38
CA TYR A 795 21.86 3.29 14.72
C TYR A 795 22.20 3.32 16.22
N GLN A 796 21.17 3.28 17.08
CA GLN A 796 21.33 3.28 18.54
C GLN A 796 22.20 2.12 19.02
N ARG A 797 22.13 0.95 18.38
CA ARG A 797 23.01 -0.17 18.73
C ARG A 797 24.44 0.03 18.27
N LEU A 798 24.65 0.58 17.07
CA LEU A 798 25.98 0.79 16.48
C LEU A 798 26.77 1.89 17.19
N ILE A 799 26.13 3.01 17.57
CA ILE A 799 26.83 4.12 18.24
C ILE A 799 27.44 3.75 19.59
N THR A 800 26.95 2.70 20.24
CA THR A 800 27.55 2.18 21.49
C THR A 800 28.94 1.55 21.29
N PHE A 801 29.35 1.27 20.06
CA PHE A 801 30.70 0.78 19.72
C PHE A 801 31.68 1.90 19.35
N LEU A 802 31.20 3.14 19.21
CA LEU A 802 32.05 4.27 18.85
C LEU A 802 32.94 4.72 20.02
N ASP A 803 34.19 5.05 19.71
CA ASP A 803 35.18 5.57 20.67
C ASP A 803 34.69 6.83 21.38
N LYS A 804 33.94 7.65 20.65
CA LYS A 804 33.30 8.87 21.14
C LYS A 804 31.81 8.72 20.92
N GLN A 805 31.06 8.82 22.02
CA GLN A 805 29.62 8.85 21.93
C GLN A 805 29.17 10.11 21.18
N PRO A 806 28.15 9.99 20.31
CA PRO A 806 27.58 11.14 19.61
C PRO A 806 27.04 12.17 20.61
N ASP A 807 27.09 13.44 20.22
CA ASP A 807 26.48 14.53 20.96
C ASP A 807 24.95 14.56 20.76
N GLU A 808 24.28 15.55 21.37
CA GLU A 808 22.83 15.70 21.24
C GLU A 808 22.40 15.95 19.78
N GLU A 809 23.25 16.55 18.96
CA GLU A 809 22.96 16.81 17.54
C GLU A 809 22.96 15.53 16.70
N ALA A 810 23.73 14.51 17.11
CA ALA A 810 23.76 13.18 16.53
C ALA A 810 23.05 12.13 17.41
N ALA A 811 22.13 12.51 18.29
CA ALA A 811 21.47 11.54 19.17
C ALA A 811 20.51 10.55 18.46
N SER A 812 20.08 10.85 17.23
CA SER A 812 19.18 10.00 16.42
C SER A 812 19.66 9.95 14.97
N VAL A 813 19.42 8.82 14.30
CA VAL A 813 19.73 8.65 12.86
C VAL A 813 19.02 9.69 11.99
N HIS A 814 17.85 10.16 12.44
CA HIS A 814 17.05 11.14 11.70
C HIS A 814 17.57 12.57 11.81
N PHE A 815 18.56 12.82 12.66
CA PHE A 815 19.28 14.10 12.75
C PHE A 815 20.47 14.15 11.79
N LEU A 816 20.92 12.98 11.31
CA LEU A 816 22.05 12.86 10.41
C LEU A 816 21.64 13.13 8.96
N ALA A 817 22.58 13.72 8.23
CA ALA A 817 22.46 13.81 6.77
C ALA A 817 22.55 12.41 6.15
N LEU A 818 21.83 12.21 5.05
CA LEU A 818 21.96 10.99 4.26
C LEU A 818 23.36 10.92 3.63
N PRO A 819 23.97 9.71 3.56
CA PRO A 819 25.28 9.54 2.96
C PRO A 819 25.26 10.03 1.50
N CYS A 820 26.37 10.61 1.08
CA CYS A 820 26.66 10.93 -0.31
C CYS A 820 27.63 9.88 -0.84
N ALA A 821 27.39 9.39 -2.05
CA ALA A 821 28.27 8.40 -2.65
C ALA A 821 29.67 8.99 -2.86
N ASP A 822 30.68 8.28 -2.37
CA ASP A 822 32.07 8.57 -2.67
C ASP A 822 32.44 7.88 -3.98
N GLU A 823 32.41 8.63 -5.09
CA GLU A 823 32.74 8.11 -6.42
C GLU A 823 34.18 7.55 -6.49
N SER A 824 35.08 7.96 -5.60
CA SER A 824 36.46 7.43 -5.58
C SER A 824 36.57 6.04 -4.95
N ALA A 825 35.57 5.63 -4.18
CA ALA A 825 35.49 4.32 -3.54
C ALA A 825 34.66 3.30 -4.33
N ILE A 826 34.03 3.72 -5.43
CA ILE A 826 33.34 2.83 -6.37
C ILE A 826 34.38 2.21 -7.31
N ASP A 827 34.58 0.90 -7.16
CA ASP A 827 35.42 0.08 -8.01
C ASP A 827 34.54 -0.82 -8.90
N ASP A 828 34.23 -0.30 -10.09
CA ASP A 828 33.41 -1.01 -11.08
C ASP A 828 34.04 -2.34 -11.51
N GLU A 829 35.37 -2.48 -11.46
CA GLU A 829 36.06 -3.71 -11.85
C GLU A 829 35.88 -4.80 -10.78
N ILE A 830 35.99 -4.45 -9.50
CA ILE A 830 35.74 -5.40 -8.40
C ILE A 830 34.26 -5.81 -8.39
N GLU A 831 33.33 -4.89 -8.57
CA GLU A 831 31.89 -5.21 -8.69
C GLU A 831 31.61 -6.13 -9.89
N PHE A 832 32.26 -5.88 -11.02
CA PHE A 832 32.20 -6.74 -12.20
C PHE A 832 32.72 -8.15 -11.89
N CYS A 833 33.89 -8.29 -11.26
CA CYS A 833 34.47 -9.58 -10.90
C CYS A 833 33.58 -10.38 -9.95
N VAL A 834 33.06 -9.74 -8.90
CA VAL A 834 32.21 -10.42 -7.91
C VAL A 834 30.87 -10.85 -8.52
N SER A 835 30.23 -10.02 -9.36
CA SER A 835 28.96 -10.40 -10.01
C SER A 835 29.10 -11.64 -10.90
N HIS A 836 30.22 -11.76 -11.64
CA HIS A 836 30.49 -12.94 -12.46
C HIS A 836 30.85 -14.17 -11.61
N MET A 837 31.61 -14.00 -10.52
CA MET A 837 31.86 -15.07 -9.55
C MET A 837 30.54 -15.58 -8.93
N GLN A 838 29.63 -14.68 -8.53
CA GLN A 838 28.33 -15.03 -7.97
C GLN A 838 27.47 -15.82 -8.96
N SER A 839 27.46 -15.41 -10.23
CA SER A 839 26.79 -16.14 -11.31
C SER A 839 27.34 -17.55 -11.50
N VAL A 840 28.68 -17.71 -11.48
CA VAL A 840 29.32 -19.03 -11.57
C VAL A 840 28.93 -19.93 -10.40
N ILE A 841 29.00 -19.42 -9.18
CA ILE A 841 28.65 -20.17 -7.96
C ILE A 841 27.16 -20.52 -7.95
N SER A 842 26.28 -19.59 -8.33
CA SER A 842 24.83 -19.83 -8.38
C SER A 842 24.48 -20.88 -9.44
N SER A 843 25.07 -20.77 -10.63
CA SER A 843 24.92 -21.73 -11.71
C SER A 843 25.42 -23.12 -11.31
N GLY A 844 26.59 -23.20 -10.66
CA GLY A 844 27.13 -24.45 -10.12
C GLY A 844 26.22 -25.08 -9.07
N ARG A 845 25.66 -24.30 -8.14
CA ARG A 845 24.69 -24.78 -7.15
C ARG A 845 23.42 -25.33 -7.80
N ILE A 846 22.88 -24.64 -8.81
CA ILE A 846 21.73 -25.13 -9.58
C ILE A 846 22.03 -26.49 -10.22
N VAL A 847 23.21 -26.65 -10.83
CA VAL A 847 23.62 -27.94 -11.41
C VAL A 847 23.72 -29.02 -10.32
N ARG A 848 24.30 -28.71 -9.16
CA ARG A 848 24.39 -29.66 -8.03
C ARG A 848 23.00 -30.05 -7.52
N ASP A 849 22.12 -29.10 -7.30
CA ASP A 849 20.77 -29.34 -6.78
C ASP A 849 19.92 -30.15 -7.76
N ARG A 850 20.01 -29.83 -9.07
CA ARG A 850 19.33 -30.59 -10.13
C ARG A 850 19.77 -32.05 -10.17
N ASN A 851 21.06 -32.33 -9.92
CA ASN A 851 21.60 -33.68 -9.85
C ASN A 851 21.55 -34.28 -8.43
N THR A 852 20.92 -33.59 -7.47
CA THR A 852 20.83 -34.02 -6.06
C THR A 852 22.20 -34.35 -5.46
N LEU A 853 23.23 -33.54 -5.76
CA LEU A 853 24.61 -33.72 -5.32
C LEU A 853 24.89 -32.85 -4.09
N PRO A 854 25.01 -33.43 -2.88
CA PRO A 854 25.29 -32.65 -1.68
C PRO A 854 26.61 -31.89 -1.77
N ILE A 855 26.63 -30.63 -1.32
CA ILE A 855 27.82 -29.74 -1.40
C ILE A 855 29.04 -30.30 -0.66
N LYS A 856 28.81 -31.17 0.33
CA LYS A 856 29.85 -31.85 1.11
C LYS A 856 30.76 -32.76 0.28
N TYR A 857 30.30 -33.26 -0.87
CA TYR A 857 31.12 -34.07 -1.76
C TYR A 857 31.96 -33.18 -2.65
N PRO A 858 33.30 -33.25 -2.60
CA PRO A 858 34.12 -32.50 -3.54
C PRO A 858 33.84 -32.98 -4.97
N LEU A 859 33.85 -32.07 -5.94
CA LEU A 859 33.78 -32.41 -7.37
C LEU A 859 35.13 -32.13 -8.03
N SER A 860 35.38 -32.76 -9.18
CA SER A 860 36.68 -32.67 -9.86
C SER A 860 36.94 -31.27 -10.41
N ARG A 861 36.02 -30.74 -11.21
CA ARG A 861 36.22 -29.47 -11.91
C ARG A 861 34.93 -28.75 -12.25
N VAL A 862 35.03 -27.43 -12.32
CA VAL A 862 34.02 -26.53 -12.88
C VAL A 862 34.63 -25.84 -14.09
N ILE A 863 33.87 -25.75 -15.18
CA ILE A 863 34.32 -25.20 -16.45
C ILE A 863 33.41 -24.02 -16.79
N VAL A 864 34.00 -22.84 -16.94
CA VAL A 864 33.28 -21.61 -17.28
C VAL A 864 33.61 -21.27 -18.73
N VAL A 865 32.56 -21.14 -19.54
CA VAL A 865 32.65 -20.85 -20.96
C VAL A 865 32.03 -19.49 -21.25
N HIS A 866 32.84 -18.57 -21.77
CA HIS A 866 32.41 -17.25 -22.18
C HIS A 866 33.25 -16.73 -23.36
N ASN A 867 32.67 -15.92 -24.24
CA ASN A 867 33.35 -15.46 -25.45
C ASN A 867 34.31 -14.29 -25.19
N ASP A 868 34.10 -13.54 -24.11
CA ASP A 868 34.89 -12.37 -23.71
C ASP A 868 36.04 -12.76 -22.76
N ASP A 869 37.27 -12.38 -23.11
CA ASP A 869 38.47 -12.57 -22.29
C ASP A 869 38.40 -11.88 -20.92
N ARG A 870 37.77 -10.70 -20.87
CA ARG A 870 37.66 -9.93 -19.63
C ARG A 870 36.86 -10.70 -18.58
N VAL A 871 35.77 -11.34 -18.99
CA VAL A 871 34.94 -12.18 -18.12
C VAL A 871 35.71 -13.40 -17.61
N LEU A 872 36.47 -14.06 -18.48
CA LEU A 872 37.26 -15.23 -18.09
C LEU A 872 38.37 -14.84 -17.09
N GLN A 873 39.05 -13.71 -17.31
CA GLN A 873 40.06 -13.19 -16.38
C GLN A 873 39.45 -12.79 -15.03
N ALA A 874 38.29 -12.13 -15.05
CA ALA A 874 37.55 -11.75 -13.86
C ALA A 874 37.19 -12.98 -12.99
N VAL A 875 36.64 -14.02 -13.61
CA VAL A 875 36.31 -15.28 -12.92
C VAL A 875 37.58 -15.98 -12.41
N GLN A 876 38.66 -16.00 -13.19
CA GLN A 876 39.93 -16.59 -12.78
C GLN A 876 40.54 -15.87 -11.57
N SER A 877 40.42 -14.54 -11.49
CA SER A 877 40.93 -13.75 -10.35
C SER A 877 40.23 -14.10 -9.02
N MET A 878 39.02 -14.66 -9.09
CA MET A 878 38.20 -15.08 -7.94
C MET A 878 38.19 -16.60 -7.72
N GLU A 879 39.13 -17.32 -8.33
CA GLU A 879 39.19 -18.79 -8.33
C GLU A 879 39.03 -19.40 -6.93
N SER A 880 39.75 -18.87 -5.93
CA SER A 880 39.72 -19.40 -4.55
C SER A 880 38.30 -19.44 -3.97
N TYR A 881 37.51 -18.40 -4.19
CA TYR A 881 36.14 -18.31 -3.69
C TYR A 881 35.20 -19.27 -4.43
N VAL A 882 35.39 -19.45 -5.74
CA VAL A 882 34.61 -20.41 -6.54
C VAL A 882 34.89 -21.84 -6.08
N LEU A 883 36.15 -22.21 -5.90
CA LEU A 883 36.55 -23.54 -5.45
C LEU A 883 36.04 -23.87 -4.05
N GLU A 884 36.14 -22.92 -3.12
CA GLU A 884 35.67 -23.10 -1.74
C GLU A 884 34.13 -23.21 -1.68
N GLU A 885 33.41 -22.29 -2.32
CA GLU A 885 31.94 -22.26 -2.22
C GLU A 885 31.24 -23.36 -3.01
N LEU A 886 31.81 -23.79 -4.14
CA LEU A 886 31.28 -24.94 -4.88
C LEU A 886 31.87 -26.27 -4.38
N ASN A 887 32.89 -26.25 -3.52
CA ASN A 887 33.65 -27.44 -3.10
C ASN A 887 34.11 -28.26 -4.33
N VAL A 888 34.94 -27.64 -5.17
CA VAL A 888 35.47 -28.21 -6.42
C VAL A 888 36.99 -28.10 -6.41
N ARG A 889 37.72 -29.06 -7.01
CA ARG A 889 39.19 -29.06 -6.99
C ARG A 889 39.83 -28.12 -7.99
N GLN A 890 39.19 -27.87 -9.13
CA GLN A 890 39.76 -27.07 -10.22
C GLN A 890 38.72 -26.20 -10.93
N LEU A 891 39.11 -24.98 -11.29
CA LEU A 891 38.37 -24.08 -12.16
C LEU A 891 39.07 -24.04 -13.52
N LEU A 892 38.32 -24.23 -14.60
CA LEU A 892 38.80 -24.10 -15.98
C LEU A 892 37.99 -23.02 -16.69
N VAL A 893 38.67 -22.08 -17.34
CA VAL A 893 38.05 -21.03 -18.15
C VAL A 893 38.36 -21.24 -19.63
N THR A 894 37.38 -21.10 -20.51
CA THR A 894 37.55 -21.35 -21.95
C THR A 894 36.59 -20.54 -22.82
N LYS A 895 36.98 -20.32 -24.08
CA LYS A 895 36.10 -19.76 -25.12
C LYS A 895 35.42 -20.83 -25.98
N ASP A 896 35.96 -22.05 -25.95
CA ASP A 896 35.58 -23.10 -26.88
C ASP A 896 34.34 -23.83 -26.38
N LYS A 897 33.18 -23.44 -26.93
CA LYS A 897 31.89 -24.10 -26.68
C LYS A 897 31.79 -25.47 -27.36
N GLU A 898 32.50 -25.66 -28.48
CA GLU A 898 32.41 -26.88 -29.29
C GLU A 898 33.19 -28.04 -28.66
N ALA A 899 34.29 -27.74 -27.95
CA ALA A 899 35.09 -28.72 -27.21
C ALA A 899 34.28 -29.54 -26.17
N TYR A 900 33.15 -29.02 -25.68
CA TYR A 900 32.33 -29.65 -24.64
C TYR A 900 30.98 -30.18 -25.14
N LYS A 901 30.76 -30.23 -26.47
CA LYS A 901 29.59 -30.86 -27.12
C LYS A 901 28.24 -30.54 -26.45
N VAL A 902 28.00 -29.25 -26.21
CA VAL A 902 26.75 -28.79 -25.58
C VAL A 902 25.65 -28.72 -26.64
N SER A 903 24.60 -29.52 -26.47
CA SER A 903 23.43 -29.57 -27.36
C SER A 903 22.22 -28.86 -26.74
N LEU A 904 21.43 -28.18 -27.59
CA LEU A 904 20.17 -27.54 -27.19
C LEU A 904 19.05 -28.58 -27.16
N ARG A 905 18.24 -28.57 -26.09
CA ARG A 905 17.09 -29.46 -25.92
C ARG A 905 15.84 -28.69 -25.49
N ALA A 906 14.72 -29.01 -26.12
CA ALA A 906 13.41 -28.51 -25.71
C ALA A 906 12.94 -29.16 -24.40
N GLU A 907 12.58 -28.34 -23.42
CA GLU A 907 11.86 -28.71 -22.20
C GLU A 907 10.40 -28.24 -22.29
N PRO A 908 9.46 -29.16 -22.61
CA PRO A 908 8.04 -28.82 -22.72
C PRO A 908 7.39 -28.49 -21.37
N ASN A 909 6.59 -27.42 -21.32
CA ASN A 909 5.70 -27.17 -20.19
C ASN A 909 4.50 -28.12 -20.27
N HIS A 910 4.66 -29.29 -19.68
CA HIS A 910 3.70 -30.40 -19.72
C HIS A 910 2.27 -29.99 -19.31
N LYS A 911 2.12 -29.05 -18.37
CA LYS A 911 0.81 -28.59 -17.87
C LYS A 911 0.07 -27.74 -18.90
N LEU A 912 0.77 -26.78 -19.52
CA LEU A 912 0.18 -25.90 -20.54
C LEU A 912 -0.05 -26.65 -21.86
N LEU A 913 0.94 -27.42 -22.30
CA LEU A 913 0.86 -28.20 -23.54
C LEU A 913 -0.21 -29.30 -23.47
N GLY A 914 -0.36 -29.95 -22.32
CA GLY A 914 -1.41 -30.95 -22.09
C GLY A 914 -2.82 -30.34 -22.14
N ALA A 915 -2.99 -29.12 -21.60
CA ALA A 915 -4.27 -28.40 -21.65
C ALA A 915 -4.63 -27.91 -23.05
N LYS A 916 -3.64 -27.40 -23.80
CA LYS A 916 -3.81 -26.82 -25.14
C LYS A 916 -4.02 -27.87 -26.24
N PHE A 917 -3.24 -28.95 -26.23
CA PHE A 917 -3.21 -29.90 -27.36
C PHE A 917 -3.86 -31.26 -27.07
N ARG A 918 -4.25 -31.55 -25.83
CA ARG A 918 -5.02 -32.74 -25.39
C ARG A 918 -4.55 -34.04 -26.08
N GLY A 919 -5.30 -34.57 -27.04
CA GLY A 919 -5.02 -35.84 -27.73
C GLY A 919 -3.76 -35.83 -28.61
N ALA A 920 -3.34 -34.67 -29.12
CA ALA A 920 -2.13 -34.51 -29.92
C ALA A 920 -0.85 -34.33 -29.07
N TYR A 921 -0.98 -34.28 -27.75
CA TYR A 921 0.13 -34.02 -26.82
C TYR A 921 1.29 -35.01 -26.96
N LYS A 922 0.99 -36.30 -27.14
CA LYS A 922 2.01 -37.35 -27.28
C LYS A 922 2.86 -37.16 -28.56
N GLN A 923 2.20 -36.78 -29.66
CA GLN A 923 2.85 -36.48 -30.93
C GLN A 923 3.69 -35.19 -30.85
N ILE A 924 3.20 -34.16 -30.15
CA ILE A 924 3.94 -32.92 -29.91
C ILE A 924 5.17 -33.18 -29.04
N GLN A 925 5.09 -34.05 -28.02
CA GLN A 925 6.26 -34.43 -27.23
C GLN A 925 7.33 -35.16 -28.05
N GLU A 926 6.94 -36.01 -28.98
CA GLU A 926 7.87 -36.70 -29.89
C GLU A 926 8.51 -35.72 -30.87
N ASN A 927 7.72 -34.82 -31.46
CA ASN A 927 8.21 -33.76 -32.35
C ASN A 927 9.19 -32.82 -31.63
N LEU A 928 8.87 -32.41 -30.39
CA LEU A 928 9.75 -31.56 -29.57
C LEU A 928 11.08 -32.24 -29.22
N ARG A 929 11.08 -33.56 -29.02
CA ARG A 929 12.32 -34.33 -28.78
C ARG A 929 13.17 -34.51 -30.04
N ALA A 930 12.57 -34.44 -31.21
CA ALA A 930 13.24 -34.61 -32.50
C ALA A 930 13.68 -33.29 -33.17
N LEU A 931 13.54 -32.15 -32.49
CA LEU A 931 13.91 -30.85 -33.05
C LEU A 931 15.44 -30.71 -33.23
N PRO A 932 15.90 -30.21 -34.39
CA PRO A 932 17.30 -29.87 -34.59
C PRO A 932 17.69 -28.61 -33.80
N ALA A 933 18.96 -28.52 -33.39
CA ALA A 933 19.48 -27.39 -32.60
C ALA A 933 19.20 -26.01 -33.25
N ALA A 934 19.30 -25.90 -34.57
CA ALA A 934 19.00 -24.67 -35.31
C ALA A 934 17.56 -24.17 -35.12
N ALA A 935 16.58 -25.07 -34.97
CA ALA A 935 15.18 -24.70 -34.74
C ALA A 935 14.95 -24.21 -33.29
N LEU A 936 15.75 -24.71 -32.34
CA LEU A 936 15.71 -24.26 -30.94
C LEU A 936 16.39 -22.90 -30.75
N GLU A 937 17.47 -22.63 -31.49
CA GLU A 937 18.10 -21.30 -31.56
C GLU A 937 17.15 -20.26 -32.17
N GLU A 938 16.45 -20.64 -33.25
CA GLU A 938 15.45 -19.75 -33.86
C GLU A 938 14.28 -19.47 -32.91
N PHE A 939 13.80 -20.48 -32.17
CA PHE A 939 12.77 -20.29 -31.14
C PHE A 939 13.23 -19.36 -30.01
N GLN A 940 14.49 -19.45 -29.58
CA GLN A 940 15.04 -18.51 -28.58
C GLN A 940 15.04 -17.06 -29.09
N ARG A 941 15.15 -16.84 -30.41
CA ARG A 941 15.14 -15.51 -31.03
C ARG A 941 13.73 -14.98 -31.30
N THR A 942 12.79 -15.85 -31.71
CA THR A 942 11.45 -15.44 -32.18
C THR A 942 10.35 -15.67 -31.15
N GLY A 943 10.59 -16.51 -30.14
CA GLY A 943 9.60 -16.92 -29.13
C GLY A 943 8.45 -17.77 -29.68
N ARG A 944 8.54 -18.23 -30.94
CA ARG A 944 7.49 -18.96 -31.63
C ARG A 944 8.07 -20.05 -32.54
N LEU A 945 7.56 -21.26 -32.42
CA LEU A 945 7.99 -22.42 -33.22
C LEU A 945 6.78 -23.15 -33.80
N GLU A 946 6.81 -23.42 -35.10
CA GLU A 946 5.78 -24.23 -35.78
C GLU A 946 6.29 -25.66 -35.97
N LEU A 947 5.56 -26.63 -35.41
CA LEU A 947 5.89 -28.04 -35.50
C LEU A 947 5.20 -28.70 -36.72
N PRO A 948 5.75 -29.82 -37.23
CA PRO A 948 5.09 -30.65 -38.24
C PRO A 948 3.66 -31.02 -37.80
N GLY A 949 2.67 -30.73 -38.65
CA GLY A 949 1.25 -30.86 -38.32
C GLY A 949 0.51 -29.55 -38.02
N GLY A 950 1.18 -28.39 -38.16
CA GLY A 950 0.54 -27.06 -38.03
C GLY A 950 0.34 -26.60 -36.59
N HIS A 951 1.04 -27.20 -35.62
CA HIS A 951 0.95 -26.84 -34.21
C HIS A 951 1.96 -25.73 -33.88
N VAL A 952 1.47 -24.64 -33.29
CA VAL A 952 2.29 -23.47 -32.91
C VAL A 952 2.58 -23.51 -31.41
N ILE A 953 3.87 -23.48 -31.06
CA ILE A 953 4.37 -23.38 -29.68
C ILE A 953 4.85 -21.96 -29.43
N GLU A 954 4.37 -21.38 -28.33
CA GLU A 954 4.74 -20.04 -27.88
C GLU A 954 5.73 -20.08 -26.71
N ALA A 955 6.43 -18.98 -26.45
CA ALA A 955 7.50 -18.87 -25.43
C ALA A 955 7.09 -19.34 -24.02
N ALA A 956 5.82 -19.23 -23.64
CA ALA A 956 5.33 -19.69 -22.33
C ALA A 956 5.22 -21.23 -22.22
N GLU A 957 5.24 -21.94 -23.34
CA GLU A 957 4.84 -23.34 -23.47
C GLU A 957 6.05 -24.30 -23.57
N MET A 958 7.23 -23.76 -23.85
CA MET A 958 8.47 -24.52 -23.97
C MET A 958 9.66 -23.67 -23.51
N SER A 959 10.51 -24.22 -22.64
CA SER A 959 11.83 -23.68 -22.35
C SER A 959 12.89 -24.42 -23.15
N VAL A 960 14.00 -23.76 -23.46
CA VAL A 960 15.16 -24.41 -24.09
C VAL A 960 16.25 -24.55 -23.04
N SER A 961 16.62 -25.79 -22.75
CA SER A 961 17.71 -26.14 -21.83
C SER A 961 18.94 -26.58 -22.62
N LEU A 962 20.12 -26.21 -22.17
CA LEU A 962 21.38 -26.76 -22.68
C LEU A 962 21.71 -28.04 -21.90
N ARG A 963 22.20 -29.07 -22.60
CA ARG A 963 22.72 -30.29 -21.99
C ARG A 963 24.04 -30.64 -22.66
N ALA A 964 25.05 -31.01 -21.89
CA ALA A 964 26.25 -31.61 -22.47
C ALA A 964 25.94 -33.08 -22.83
N ASP A 965 26.17 -33.49 -24.07
CA ASP A 965 26.05 -34.90 -24.44
C ASP A 965 27.28 -35.66 -23.94
N SER A 966 27.09 -36.49 -22.90
CA SER A 966 28.07 -37.51 -22.53
C SER A 966 28.11 -38.55 -23.65
N GLY A 967 29.18 -38.54 -24.44
CA GLY A 967 29.37 -39.51 -25.52
C GLY A 967 29.27 -40.95 -25.00
N ASP A 968 28.41 -41.73 -25.64
CA ASP A 968 28.37 -43.17 -25.53
C ASP A 968 29.67 -43.73 -26.14
N SER A 969 30.63 -44.10 -25.30
CA SER A 969 31.78 -44.91 -25.72
C SER A 969 31.84 -46.15 -24.85
N GLY A 970 31.28 -47.24 -25.37
CA GLY A 970 31.56 -48.59 -24.90
C GLY A 970 33.07 -48.85 -24.90
N GLY A 971 33.63 -49.07 -23.72
CA GLY A 971 35.04 -49.37 -23.53
C GLY A 971 35.48 -48.98 -22.12
N SER A 972 35.87 -49.96 -21.32
CA SER A 972 36.38 -49.83 -19.96
C SER A 972 37.47 -48.73 -19.82
N GLY A 973 37.10 -47.60 -19.19
CA GLY A 973 37.97 -46.49 -18.81
C GLY A 973 37.14 -45.22 -18.60
N GLY A 974 37.25 -44.55 -17.44
CA GLY A 974 36.28 -43.56 -16.95
C GLY A 974 35.99 -42.39 -17.90
N GLY A 975 34.73 -42.26 -18.32
CA GLY A 975 34.22 -41.10 -19.06
C GLY A 975 33.67 -40.03 -18.11
N SER A 976 34.05 -38.77 -18.33
CA SER A 976 33.61 -37.62 -17.52
C SER A 976 32.15 -37.27 -17.85
N SER A 977 31.24 -37.39 -16.87
CA SER A 977 29.85 -36.91 -17.00
C SER A 977 29.80 -35.44 -16.61
N LEU A 978 29.56 -34.55 -17.58
CA LEU A 978 29.42 -33.11 -17.38
C LEU A 978 27.94 -32.73 -17.45
N ASP A 979 27.50 -31.82 -16.58
CA ASP A 979 26.19 -31.19 -16.68
C ASP A 979 26.34 -29.66 -16.66
N CYS A 980 25.41 -28.92 -17.26
CA CYS A 980 25.58 -27.48 -17.50
C CYS A 980 24.37 -26.61 -17.19
N HIS A 981 24.66 -25.34 -16.87
CA HIS A 981 23.67 -24.28 -16.71
C HIS A 981 24.15 -23.01 -17.39
N VAL A 982 23.23 -22.24 -17.95
CA VAL A 982 23.51 -20.91 -18.52
C VAL A 982 22.80 -19.86 -17.72
N ASP A 983 23.57 -18.92 -17.21
CA ASP A 983 23.02 -17.66 -16.72
C ASP A 983 22.65 -16.80 -17.94
N GLN A 984 21.35 -16.64 -18.17
CA GLN A 984 20.84 -15.86 -19.30
C GLN A 984 21.14 -14.36 -19.19
N SER A 985 21.32 -13.85 -17.96
CA SER A 985 21.55 -12.42 -17.73
C SER A 985 22.97 -11.99 -18.11
N LEU A 986 23.95 -12.85 -17.85
CA LEU A 986 25.37 -12.63 -18.16
C LEU A 986 25.86 -13.45 -19.37
N ASN A 987 24.98 -14.22 -20.00
CA ASN A 987 25.29 -15.15 -21.10
C ASN A 987 26.48 -16.07 -20.79
N LEU A 988 26.58 -16.52 -19.53
CA LEU A 988 27.69 -17.27 -18.99
C LEU A 988 27.31 -18.75 -18.86
N LEU A 989 28.09 -19.64 -19.49
CA LEU A 989 27.88 -21.09 -19.44
C LEU A 989 28.79 -21.71 -18.39
N VAL A 990 28.20 -22.40 -17.42
CA VAL A 990 28.92 -23.18 -16.41
C VAL A 990 28.65 -24.66 -16.62
N LEU A 991 29.71 -25.44 -16.78
CA LEU A 991 29.68 -26.90 -16.74
C LEU A 991 30.30 -27.38 -15.42
N LEU A 992 29.68 -28.39 -14.83
CA LEU A 992 30.17 -29.03 -13.62
C LEU A 992 30.40 -30.51 -13.91
N ASP A 993 31.57 -31.00 -13.53
CA ASP A 993 31.92 -32.40 -13.66
C ASP A 993 31.33 -33.20 -12.49
N ILE A 994 30.32 -34.03 -12.81
CA ILE A 994 29.55 -34.82 -11.86
C ILE A 994 30.00 -36.28 -11.80
N THR A 995 31.16 -36.59 -12.39
CA THR A 995 31.70 -37.96 -12.43
C THR A 995 31.94 -38.51 -11.02
N PRO A 996 31.37 -39.68 -10.66
CA PRO A 996 31.62 -40.28 -9.37
C PRO A 996 33.10 -40.72 -9.25
N ASP A 997 33.85 -40.11 -8.33
CA ASP A 997 35.18 -40.56 -7.95
C ASP A 997 35.11 -41.26 -6.58
N ALA A 998 35.65 -42.47 -6.49
CA ALA A 998 35.72 -43.26 -5.25
C ALA A 998 36.49 -42.53 -4.14
N SER A 999 37.50 -41.71 -4.47
CA SER A 999 38.22 -40.89 -3.48
C SER A 999 37.32 -39.78 -2.90
N MET A 1000 36.45 -39.19 -3.72
CA MET A 1000 35.53 -38.10 -3.33
C MET A 1000 34.36 -38.60 -2.49
N GLN A 1001 33.90 -39.82 -2.73
CA GLN A 1001 32.88 -40.47 -1.90
C GLN A 1001 33.42 -40.74 -0.49
N ARG A 1002 34.66 -41.22 -0.36
CA ARG A 1002 35.33 -41.45 0.93
C ARG A 1002 35.54 -40.15 1.71
N GLU A 1003 36.04 -39.09 1.09
CA GLU A 1003 36.19 -37.77 1.75
C GLU A 1003 34.83 -37.21 2.21
N GLY A 1004 33.79 -37.34 1.38
CA GLY A 1004 32.44 -36.91 1.74
C GLY A 1004 31.82 -37.71 2.88
N LEU A 1005 32.15 -39.00 3.02
CA LEU A 1005 31.80 -39.82 4.18
C LEU A 1005 32.53 -39.32 5.44
N ALA A 1006 33.82 -38.99 5.36
CA ALA A 1006 34.57 -38.38 6.48
C ALA A 1006 33.93 -37.05 6.95
N ARG A 1007 33.50 -36.20 6.01
CA ARG A 1007 32.76 -34.95 6.33
C ARG A 1007 31.39 -35.21 6.95
N GLU A 1008 30.68 -36.27 6.55
CA GLU A 1008 29.43 -36.68 7.20
C GLU A 1008 29.67 -37.07 8.66
N VAL A 1009 30.75 -37.81 8.94
CA VAL A 1009 31.16 -38.16 10.32
C VAL A 1009 31.37 -36.88 11.14
N VAL A 1010 32.14 -35.90 10.63
CA VAL A 1010 32.34 -34.60 11.29
C VAL A 1010 31.00 -33.89 11.56
N ASN A 1011 30.10 -33.82 10.57
CA ASN A 1011 28.79 -33.18 10.72
C ASN A 1011 27.96 -33.83 11.83
N ARG A 1012 27.97 -35.17 11.91
CA ARG A 1012 27.26 -35.91 12.96
C ARG A 1012 27.83 -35.62 14.34
N VAL A 1013 29.16 -35.59 14.47
CA VAL A 1013 29.82 -35.19 15.72
C VAL A 1013 29.41 -33.77 16.14
N GLN A 1014 29.39 -32.81 15.22
CA GLN A 1014 29.01 -31.42 15.53
C GLN A 1014 27.51 -31.27 15.89
N LYS A 1015 26.62 -32.00 15.21
CA LYS A 1015 25.19 -32.06 15.59
C LYS A 1015 25.02 -32.65 16.99
N LEU A 1016 25.79 -33.69 17.31
CA LEU A 1016 25.74 -34.33 18.62
C LEU A 1016 26.22 -33.39 19.72
N ARG A 1017 27.30 -32.61 19.49
CA ARG A 1017 27.74 -31.53 20.38
C ARG A 1017 26.64 -30.49 20.62
N LYS A 1018 26.00 -30.03 19.55
CA LYS A 1018 24.90 -29.04 19.65
C LYS A 1018 23.71 -29.57 20.44
N ARG A 1019 23.33 -30.84 20.25
CA ARG A 1019 22.28 -31.51 21.04
C ARG A 1019 22.68 -31.66 22.51
N ALA A 1020 23.96 -31.82 22.80
CA ALA A 1020 24.50 -31.87 24.15
C ALA A 1020 24.70 -30.49 24.81
N GLY A 1021 24.42 -29.39 24.10
CA GLY A 1021 24.61 -28.03 24.60
C GLY A 1021 26.08 -27.57 24.67
N LEU A 1022 27.00 -28.28 24.01
CA LEU A 1022 28.44 -28.04 24.06
C LEU A 1022 28.89 -27.04 22.98
N GLN A 1023 29.84 -26.18 23.32
CA GLN A 1023 30.51 -25.27 22.37
C GLN A 1023 31.64 -26.01 21.63
N PRO A 1024 32.02 -25.56 20.40
CA PRO A 1024 33.08 -26.21 19.62
C PRO A 1024 34.46 -26.26 20.31
N SER A 1025 34.70 -25.36 21.27
CA SER A 1025 35.92 -25.26 22.08
C SER A 1025 35.94 -26.18 23.30
N ASP A 1026 34.82 -26.80 23.66
CA ASP A 1026 34.73 -27.60 24.87
C ASP A 1026 35.53 -28.91 24.73
N PRO A 1027 36.35 -29.30 25.73
CA PRO A 1027 37.15 -30.50 25.64
C PRO A 1027 36.27 -31.75 25.86
N ILE A 1028 36.30 -32.67 24.89
CA ILE A 1028 35.47 -33.87 24.88
C ILE A 1028 36.25 -35.10 24.40
N LYS A 1029 35.81 -36.29 24.83
CA LYS A 1029 36.20 -37.58 24.24
C LYS A 1029 35.08 -38.09 23.35
N ILE A 1030 35.42 -38.49 22.12
CA ILE A 1030 34.46 -39.01 21.14
C ILE A 1030 34.82 -40.46 20.84
N PHE A 1031 33.86 -41.36 21.05
CA PHE A 1031 33.99 -42.76 20.67
C PHE A 1031 33.05 -43.08 19.52
N TYR A 1032 33.47 -43.99 18.65
CA TYR A 1032 32.64 -44.44 17.53
C TYR A 1032 32.66 -45.96 17.36
N ARG A 1033 31.57 -46.50 16.80
CA ARG A 1033 31.48 -47.87 16.29
C ARG A 1033 30.85 -47.83 14.90
N ALA A 1034 31.46 -48.52 13.95
CA ALA A 1034 30.96 -48.62 12.58
C ALA A 1034 30.66 -50.09 12.26
N ASP A 1035 29.40 -50.40 11.95
CA ASP A 1035 28.92 -51.76 11.63
C ASP A 1035 28.32 -51.79 10.20
N GLY A 1036 28.66 -52.80 9.38
CA GLY A 1036 28.06 -53.06 8.05
C GLY A 1036 29.05 -53.45 6.94
N ASP A 1037 28.54 -53.83 5.75
CA ASP A 1037 29.32 -54.24 4.55
C ASP A 1037 30.15 -53.11 3.88
N GLY A 1038 30.18 -51.90 4.45
CA GLY A 1038 30.87 -50.73 3.88
C GLY A 1038 32.20 -50.38 4.56
N ASP A 1039 33.11 -49.74 3.83
CA ASP A 1039 34.47 -49.34 4.28
C ASP A 1039 34.49 -48.08 5.18
N LEU A 1040 33.53 -47.95 6.10
CA LEU A 1040 33.40 -46.73 6.92
C LEU A 1040 34.48 -46.61 7.99
N SER A 1041 34.92 -47.74 8.56
CA SER A 1041 36.03 -47.81 9.51
C SER A 1041 37.37 -47.49 8.85
N GLY A 1042 37.57 -47.90 7.59
CA GLY A 1042 38.73 -47.53 6.78
C GLY A 1042 38.77 -46.04 6.48
N VAL A 1043 37.63 -45.43 6.12
CA VAL A 1043 37.52 -43.98 5.88
C VAL A 1043 37.86 -43.15 7.12
N VAL A 1044 37.38 -43.53 8.32
CA VAL A 1044 37.69 -42.79 9.56
C VAL A 1044 39.18 -42.85 9.90
N ARG A 1045 39.87 -43.98 9.61
CA ARG A 1045 41.33 -44.09 9.79
C ARG A 1045 42.11 -43.32 8.73
N GLU A 1046 41.71 -43.43 7.46
CA GLU A 1046 42.35 -42.74 6.32
C GLU A 1046 42.28 -41.22 6.47
N TYR A 1047 41.17 -40.68 7.00
CA TYR A 1047 40.93 -39.25 7.20
C TYR A 1047 41.02 -38.79 8.67
N ALA A 1048 41.71 -39.55 9.54
CA ALA A 1048 41.77 -39.26 10.97
C ALA A 1048 42.31 -37.85 11.28
N GLU A 1049 43.33 -37.41 10.54
CA GLU A 1049 43.95 -36.08 10.70
C GLU A 1049 42.98 -34.96 10.27
N PHE A 1050 42.29 -35.11 9.15
CA PHE A 1050 41.25 -34.17 8.69
C PHE A 1050 40.09 -34.03 9.69
N ILE A 1051 39.63 -35.16 10.23
CA ILE A 1051 38.57 -35.16 11.25
C ILE A 1051 39.08 -34.48 12.51
N TYR A 1052 40.31 -34.75 12.94
CA TYR A 1052 40.94 -34.12 14.10
C TYR A 1052 41.06 -32.60 13.94
N ASP A 1053 41.51 -32.10 12.79
CA ASP A 1053 41.64 -30.66 12.55
C ASP A 1053 40.30 -29.92 12.62
N THR A 1054 39.22 -30.60 12.21
CA THR A 1054 37.88 -30.00 12.17
C THR A 1054 37.14 -30.13 13.51
N VAL A 1055 37.31 -31.26 14.21
CA VAL A 1055 36.63 -31.55 15.47
C VAL A 1055 37.46 -31.09 16.69
N ARG A 1056 38.75 -30.81 16.49
CA ARG A 1056 39.76 -30.46 17.50
C ARG A 1056 39.94 -31.49 18.61
N GLN A 1057 39.45 -32.72 18.40
CA GLN A 1057 39.52 -33.84 19.34
C GLN A 1057 39.62 -35.15 18.55
N PRO A 1058 40.35 -36.17 19.06
CA PRO A 1058 40.49 -37.45 18.37
C PRO A 1058 39.18 -38.26 18.43
N LEU A 1059 38.83 -38.92 17.33
CA LEU A 1059 37.81 -39.97 17.31
C LEU A 1059 38.49 -41.29 17.65
N VAL A 1060 38.01 -41.96 18.69
CA VAL A 1060 38.59 -43.23 19.15
C VAL A 1060 37.62 -44.37 18.82
N SER A 1061 38.12 -45.42 18.17
CA SER A 1061 37.32 -46.61 17.89
C SER A 1061 37.00 -47.33 19.21
N LEU A 1062 35.76 -47.80 19.37
CA LEU A 1062 35.38 -48.63 20.52
C LEU A 1062 36.16 -49.95 20.61
N GLU A 1063 36.66 -50.46 19.49
CA GLU A 1063 37.51 -51.65 19.44
C GLU A 1063 38.91 -51.37 20.01
N GLU A 1064 39.42 -50.14 19.85
CA GLU A 1064 40.75 -49.72 20.30
C GLU A 1064 40.73 -49.19 21.75
N ALA A 1065 39.60 -48.65 22.19
CA ALA A 1065 39.45 -48.03 23.51
C ALA A 1065 39.33 -49.01 24.68
N GLY A 1066 39.09 -50.31 24.43
CA GLY A 1066 38.86 -51.32 25.47
C GLY A 1066 37.52 -51.11 26.23
N GLN A 1067 37.49 -51.38 27.54
CA GLN A 1067 36.26 -51.27 28.36
C GLN A 1067 35.86 -49.79 28.59
N VAL A 1068 35.02 -49.23 27.72
CA VAL A 1068 34.39 -47.91 27.87
C VAL A 1068 32.95 -48.07 28.41
N ASN A 1069 32.59 -47.38 29.50
CA ASN A 1069 31.22 -47.40 30.01
C ASN A 1069 30.31 -46.44 29.21
N LEU A 1070 29.69 -46.98 28.16
CA LEU A 1070 28.82 -46.23 27.23
C LEU A 1070 27.60 -45.58 27.90
N GLN A 1071 27.20 -45.99 29.12
CA GLN A 1071 26.09 -45.38 29.85
C GLN A 1071 26.41 -43.99 30.42
N GLN A 1072 27.69 -43.60 30.48
CA GLN A 1072 28.13 -42.28 30.96
C GLN A 1072 28.29 -41.24 29.83
N ALA A 1073 27.92 -41.57 28.59
CA ALA A 1073 27.99 -40.63 27.48
C ALA A 1073 26.99 -39.49 27.68
N MET A 1074 27.42 -38.24 27.46
CA MET A 1074 26.55 -37.05 27.51
C MET A 1074 25.53 -37.05 26.38
N ALA A 1075 25.92 -37.55 25.21
CA ALA A 1075 25.05 -37.68 24.07
C ALA A 1075 25.46 -38.87 23.21
N HIS A 1076 24.46 -39.55 22.65
CA HIS A 1076 24.61 -40.71 21.78
C HIS A 1076 23.74 -40.54 20.54
N GLU A 1077 24.29 -40.85 19.37
CA GLU A 1077 23.54 -40.90 18.11
C GLU A 1077 23.94 -42.16 17.33
N GLN A 1078 22.93 -42.98 17.04
CA GLN A 1078 23.01 -44.07 16.09
C GLN A 1078 22.46 -43.57 14.75
N CYS A 1079 23.25 -43.66 13.68
CA CYS A 1079 22.85 -43.18 12.36
C CYS A 1079 23.18 -44.19 11.26
N LYS A 1080 22.25 -44.36 10.31
CA LYS A 1080 22.52 -45.10 9.07
C LYS A 1080 23.09 -44.13 8.03
N ILE A 1081 24.26 -44.44 7.51
CA ILE A 1081 24.91 -43.69 6.43
C ILE A 1081 24.55 -44.38 5.12
N LYS A 1082 23.96 -43.60 4.22
CA LYS A 1082 23.47 -44.08 2.92
C LYS A 1082 24.62 -44.76 2.17
N ASP A 1083 24.40 -46.01 1.76
CA ASP A 1083 25.34 -46.83 0.97
C ASP A 1083 26.68 -47.18 1.67
N SER A 1084 26.80 -47.04 3.01
CA SER A 1084 28.08 -47.27 3.72
C SER A 1084 27.99 -47.88 5.13
N GLY A 1085 26.80 -48.25 5.62
CA GLY A 1085 26.63 -48.93 6.92
C GLY A 1085 26.06 -48.06 8.04
N SER A 1086 26.09 -48.54 9.28
CA SER A 1086 25.66 -47.80 10.49
C SER A 1086 26.85 -47.27 11.29
N LEU A 1087 26.75 -46.02 11.74
CA LEU A 1087 27.71 -45.35 12.61
C LEU A 1087 27.03 -44.97 13.92
N ASP A 1088 27.57 -45.47 15.02
CA ASP A 1088 27.21 -45.07 16.37
C ASP A 1088 28.29 -44.14 16.94
N LEU A 1089 27.88 -43.02 17.52
CA LEU A 1089 28.75 -42.00 18.11
C LEU A 1089 28.38 -41.72 19.57
N TRP A 1090 29.38 -41.62 20.43
CA TRP A 1090 29.22 -41.25 21.85
C TRP A 1090 30.16 -40.09 22.20
N VAL A 1091 29.61 -39.06 22.84
CA VAL A 1091 30.36 -37.89 23.32
C VAL A 1091 30.42 -37.90 24.85
N PHE A 1092 31.62 -37.74 25.41
CA PHE A 1092 31.89 -37.66 26.85
C PHE A 1092 32.60 -36.34 27.16
N SER A 1093 32.32 -35.72 28.30
CA SER A 1093 33.14 -34.61 28.80
C SER A 1093 34.47 -35.15 29.35
N THR A 1094 35.58 -34.46 29.11
CA THR A 1094 36.87 -34.77 29.75
C THR A 1094 37.04 -34.10 31.12
N ALA A 1095 36.02 -33.38 31.62
CA ALA A 1095 36.04 -32.77 32.94
C ALA A 1095 35.78 -33.80 34.06
N SER A 1096 36.67 -34.76 34.21
CA SER A 1096 36.81 -35.56 35.44
C SER A 1096 38.09 -36.40 35.36
N GLY A 1097 39.12 -35.98 36.11
CA GLY A 1097 40.25 -36.84 36.43
C GLY A 1097 39.82 -37.99 37.34
N ASP A 1098 40.41 -39.15 37.07
CA ASP A 1098 40.44 -40.42 37.82
C ASP A 1098 39.72 -40.49 39.18
N ASN A 1099 38.68 -41.31 39.23
CA ASN A 1099 38.70 -42.49 40.11
C ASN A 1099 37.63 -43.49 39.65
N SER A 1100 38.13 -44.61 39.12
CA SER A 1100 37.38 -45.81 38.82
C SER A 1100 37.10 -46.58 40.12
N ALA A 1101 35.82 -46.78 40.44
CA ALA A 1101 35.30 -48.04 41.00
C ALA A 1101 33.77 -48.00 41.10
N GLN A 1102 33.13 -49.01 40.50
CA GLN A 1102 31.77 -49.48 40.76
C GLN A 1102 30.60 -48.62 40.24
N GLN A 1103 30.38 -48.78 38.93
CA GLN A 1103 29.14 -49.37 38.41
C GLN A 1103 28.17 -49.91 39.49
N GLN A 1104 26.95 -49.37 39.58
CA GLN A 1104 25.76 -49.99 38.98
C GLN A 1104 24.46 -49.25 39.35
N GLN A 1105 23.58 -49.17 38.36
CA GLN A 1105 22.12 -49.10 38.45
C GLN A 1105 21.46 -47.80 38.95
N LYS A 1106 20.93 -47.02 37.99
CA LYS A 1106 19.49 -46.99 37.64
C LYS A 1106 19.27 -45.89 36.59
N GLN A 1107 19.01 -46.22 35.34
CA GLN A 1107 17.65 -46.49 34.82
C GLN A 1107 16.58 -45.65 35.50
N SER A 1108 15.96 -44.80 34.67
CA SER A 1108 14.59 -44.29 34.77
C SER A 1108 13.77 -44.78 35.97
N GLY A 1109 13.43 -43.86 36.85
CA GLY A 1109 12.23 -43.92 37.67
C GLY A 1109 11.74 -42.48 37.84
N LYS A 1110 10.76 -42.02 37.06
CA LYS A 1110 9.39 -42.00 37.58
C LYS A 1110 9.17 -43.08 38.64
N ILE A 1111 9.30 -42.72 39.91
CA ILE A 1111 8.71 -43.45 41.03
C ILE A 1111 8.07 -42.38 41.92
N PRO A 1112 6.82 -42.60 42.36
CA PRO A 1112 6.00 -41.56 42.94
C PRO A 1112 6.52 -41.19 44.32
N LEU A 1113 6.42 -39.92 44.70
CA LEU A 1113 6.28 -39.60 46.12
C LEU A 1113 5.00 -40.30 46.56
N SER A 1114 5.18 -41.49 47.16
CA SER A 1114 4.12 -42.26 47.76
C SER A 1114 3.49 -41.41 48.85
N SER A 1115 2.17 -41.40 48.83
CA SER A 1115 1.30 -40.84 49.85
C SER A 1115 1.84 -41.11 51.25
N ALA A 1116 2.29 -40.05 51.93
CA ALA A 1116 2.43 -40.02 53.38
C ALA A 1116 1.37 -39.09 53.97
N GLY A 1117 0.11 -39.51 53.81
CA GLY A 1117 -1.03 -39.18 54.67
C GLY A 1117 -1.40 -37.71 54.84
N SER A 1118 -2.10 -37.12 53.86
CA SER A 1118 -3.35 -36.43 54.23
C SER A 1118 -4.38 -37.53 54.43
N LYS A 1119 -5.03 -37.56 55.59
CA LYS A 1119 -6.12 -38.51 55.84
C LYS A 1119 -7.41 -38.15 55.08
N ASP A 1120 -7.41 -37.10 54.24
CA ASP A 1120 -8.59 -36.70 53.46
C ASP A 1120 -8.21 -36.31 52.01
N GLU A 1121 -9.02 -36.79 51.06
CA GLU A 1121 -8.95 -36.48 49.62
C GLU A 1121 -8.99 -34.96 49.37
N VAL A 1122 -7.94 -34.41 48.75
CA VAL A 1122 -7.93 -32.99 48.35
C VAL A 1122 -8.45 -32.87 46.91
N ARG A 1123 -9.76 -32.65 46.77
CA ARG A 1123 -10.35 -32.04 45.56
C ARG A 1123 -10.45 -30.53 45.80
N LEU A 1124 -9.80 -29.72 44.96
CA LEU A 1124 -10.04 -28.28 44.90
C LEU A 1124 -11.44 -28.06 44.30
N ARG A 1125 -12.43 -27.81 45.17
CA ARG A 1125 -13.69 -27.16 44.78
C ARG A 1125 -13.56 -25.67 45.11
N PHE A 1126 -13.94 -24.83 44.15
CA PHE A 1126 -14.01 -23.37 44.30
C PHE A 1126 -14.59 -22.96 45.67
N GLY A 1127 -13.87 -22.11 46.41
CA GLY A 1127 -14.44 -21.32 47.51
C GLY A 1127 -13.98 -21.59 48.97
N GLN A 1128 -12.80 -22.17 49.24
CA GLN A 1128 -12.20 -22.11 50.59
C GLN A 1128 -10.71 -21.77 50.53
N GLU A 1129 -10.27 -20.80 51.34
CA GLU A 1129 -9.06 -19.99 51.11
C GLU A 1129 -7.74 -20.48 51.77
N GLU A 1130 -7.69 -21.44 52.68
CA GLU A 1130 -6.38 -21.93 53.16
C GLU A 1130 -6.39 -23.43 53.49
N ARG A 1131 -5.43 -24.18 52.92
CA ARG A 1131 -5.13 -25.56 53.33
C ARG A 1131 -3.62 -25.73 53.49
N VAL A 1132 -3.23 -26.38 54.59
CA VAL A 1132 -1.83 -26.67 54.93
C VAL A 1132 -1.46 -28.09 54.50
N LEU A 1133 -0.46 -28.22 53.62
CA LEU A 1133 0.02 -29.51 53.11
C LEU A 1133 1.38 -29.85 53.72
N LYS A 1134 1.53 -31.07 54.21
CA LYS A 1134 2.74 -31.54 54.91
C LYS A 1134 3.70 -32.23 53.92
N LEU A 1135 4.89 -31.66 53.75
CA LEU A 1135 5.98 -32.25 52.98
C LEU A 1135 7.07 -32.74 53.93
N ARG A 1136 7.50 -33.99 53.76
CA ARG A 1136 8.60 -34.57 54.53
C ARG A 1136 9.76 -34.86 53.57
N ASN A 1137 10.91 -34.25 53.83
CA ASN A 1137 12.11 -34.53 53.07
C ASN A 1137 12.62 -35.95 53.42
N PRO A 1138 12.69 -36.91 52.49
CA PRO A 1138 13.22 -38.24 52.78
C PRO A 1138 14.70 -38.13 53.17
N ALA A 1139 15.13 -38.96 54.12
CA ALA A 1139 16.42 -38.85 54.81
C ALA A 1139 17.64 -39.30 53.96
N ASP A 1140 17.61 -39.10 52.65
CA ASP A 1140 18.65 -39.53 51.71
C ASP A 1140 19.71 -38.46 51.41
N GLY A 1141 19.67 -37.32 52.11
CA GLY A 1141 20.73 -36.32 52.09
C GLY A 1141 20.83 -35.53 50.78
N SER A 1142 19.83 -35.59 49.91
CA SER A 1142 19.78 -34.79 48.69
C SER A 1142 19.42 -33.32 49.01
N LEU A 1143 20.39 -32.42 48.80
CA LEU A 1143 20.23 -30.98 49.03
C LEU A 1143 19.48 -30.35 47.84
N ILE A 1144 18.22 -29.96 48.03
CA ILE A 1144 17.42 -29.23 47.02
C ILE A 1144 17.42 -27.73 47.32
N SER A 1145 17.62 -26.88 46.31
CA SER A 1145 17.53 -25.42 46.49
C SER A 1145 16.09 -24.96 46.68
N MET A 1146 15.88 -23.85 47.40
CA MET A 1146 14.54 -23.33 47.70
C MET A 1146 13.71 -23.03 46.44
N ASN A 1147 14.35 -22.46 45.41
CA ASN A 1147 13.71 -22.20 44.12
C ASN A 1147 13.31 -23.49 43.38
N ARG A 1148 14.10 -24.56 43.54
CA ARG A 1148 13.76 -25.85 42.95
C ARG A 1148 12.65 -26.54 43.74
N LEU A 1149 12.66 -26.44 45.07
CA LEU A 1149 11.58 -26.95 45.92
C LEU A 1149 10.23 -26.28 45.59
N LEU A 1150 10.20 -24.95 45.41
CA LEU A 1150 8.99 -24.22 45.00
C LEU A 1150 8.47 -24.71 43.64
N LYS A 1151 9.35 -24.83 42.64
CA LYS A 1151 8.99 -25.37 41.32
C LYS A 1151 8.46 -26.80 41.38
N GLU A 1152 9.10 -27.66 42.16
CA GLU A 1152 8.63 -29.04 42.31
C GLU A 1152 7.27 -29.08 43.00
N VAL A 1153 6.99 -28.22 43.98
CA VAL A 1153 5.67 -28.08 44.62
C VAL A 1153 4.62 -27.59 43.61
N GLU A 1154 4.93 -26.59 42.80
CA GLU A 1154 4.05 -26.12 41.71
C GLU A 1154 3.73 -27.24 40.71
N VAL A 1155 4.72 -28.06 40.36
CA VAL A 1155 4.55 -29.23 39.49
C VAL A 1155 3.69 -30.30 40.17
N LEU A 1156 3.95 -30.60 41.45
CA LEU A 1156 3.28 -31.68 42.20
C LEU A 1156 1.79 -31.40 42.39
N PHE A 1157 1.41 -30.14 42.53
CA PHE A 1157 0.02 -29.69 42.65
C PHE A 1157 -0.55 -29.12 41.34
N ASN A 1158 0.20 -29.19 40.23
CA ASN A 1158 -0.20 -28.76 38.89
C ASN A 1158 -0.65 -27.28 38.81
N LEU A 1159 0.10 -26.38 39.43
CA LEU A 1159 -0.23 -24.95 39.62
C LEU A 1159 0.42 -24.01 38.59
N ILE A 1160 1.17 -24.56 37.62
CA ILE A 1160 2.04 -23.84 36.66
C ILE A 1160 1.30 -22.80 35.78
N GLU A 1161 -0.02 -22.90 35.66
CA GLU A 1161 -0.87 -21.98 34.88
C GLU A 1161 -1.97 -21.28 35.72
N SER A 1162 -1.96 -21.45 37.05
CA SER A 1162 -3.08 -21.05 37.92
C SER A 1162 -3.00 -19.64 38.52
N GLY A 1163 -1.83 -19.00 38.49
CA GLY A 1163 -1.61 -17.65 39.06
C GLY A 1163 -1.69 -17.55 40.59
N GLN A 1164 -1.85 -18.66 41.32
CA GLN A 1164 -1.91 -18.70 42.79
C GLN A 1164 -0.53 -18.62 43.43
N GLU A 1165 -0.41 -17.98 44.60
CA GLU A 1165 0.87 -17.75 45.26
C GLU A 1165 1.19 -18.90 46.23
N VAL A 1166 2.29 -19.62 45.97
CA VAL A 1166 2.74 -20.74 46.82
C VAL A 1166 3.69 -20.22 47.91
N ARG A 1167 3.37 -20.48 49.18
CA ARG A 1167 4.23 -20.11 50.33
C ARG A 1167 4.57 -21.32 51.19
N LEU A 1168 5.83 -21.37 51.64
CA LEU A 1168 6.38 -22.48 52.45
C LEU A 1168 6.64 -22.02 53.88
N TYR A 1169 6.39 -22.88 54.87
CA TYR A 1169 6.51 -22.58 56.30
C TYR A 1169 7.22 -23.71 57.05
N ARG A 1170 7.91 -23.37 58.15
CA ARG A 1170 8.59 -24.36 59.01
C ARG A 1170 7.66 -25.05 60.02
N ASP A 1171 6.51 -24.45 60.31
CA ASP A 1171 5.58 -24.91 61.34
C ASP A 1171 4.15 -25.12 60.81
N ALA A 1172 3.40 -26.00 61.49
CA ALA A 1172 2.04 -26.38 61.10
C ALA A 1172 1.01 -25.24 61.26
N GLU A 1173 1.34 -24.22 62.04
CA GLU A 1173 0.47 -23.09 62.36
C GLU A 1173 0.66 -21.92 61.38
N LEU A 1174 1.51 -22.09 60.35
CA LEU A 1174 1.84 -21.10 59.30
C LEU A 1174 2.41 -19.77 59.83
N LYS A 1175 3.14 -19.80 60.94
CA LYS A 1175 3.69 -18.57 61.55
C LYS A 1175 5.05 -18.18 61.01
N THR A 1176 5.87 -19.15 60.59
CA THR A 1176 7.27 -18.93 60.21
C THR A 1176 7.50 -19.21 58.73
N LEU A 1177 7.44 -18.17 57.91
CA LEU A 1177 7.61 -18.23 56.45
C LEU A 1177 9.07 -18.53 56.07
N LEU A 1178 9.25 -19.44 55.10
CA LEU A 1178 10.53 -19.72 54.45
C LEU A 1178 10.63 -18.84 53.19
N ASN A 1179 11.58 -17.90 53.18
CA ASN A 1179 11.87 -17.08 51.99
C ASN A 1179 13.35 -17.17 51.61
N ALA A 1180 13.68 -16.76 50.38
CA ALA A 1180 15.04 -16.84 49.83
C ALA A 1180 16.08 -16.02 50.61
N HIS A 1181 15.66 -15.09 51.49
CA HIS A 1181 16.54 -14.25 52.30
C HIS A 1181 16.76 -14.76 53.73
N THR A 1182 16.01 -15.76 54.18
CA THR A 1182 16.11 -16.34 55.54
C THR A 1182 16.70 -17.74 55.56
N CYS A 1183 17.07 -18.30 54.40
CA CYS A 1183 17.56 -19.66 54.27
C CYS A 1183 18.61 -19.75 53.16
N ASP A 1184 19.83 -19.30 53.45
CA ASP A 1184 20.96 -19.30 52.49
C ASP A 1184 21.70 -20.64 52.39
N SER A 1185 21.39 -21.62 53.25
CA SER A 1185 21.96 -22.97 53.13
C SER A 1185 20.89 -24.07 53.17
N THR A 1186 21.01 -25.00 52.22
CA THR A 1186 20.14 -26.17 52.04
C THR A 1186 20.28 -27.21 53.17
N GLU A 1187 21.21 -27.02 54.09
CA GLU A 1187 21.42 -27.87 55.27
C GLU A 1187 20.33 -27.71 56.33
N GLU A 1188 19.70 -26.54 56.45
CA GLU A 1188 18.68 -26.29 57.49
C GLU A 1188 17.35 -27.04 57.28
N LEU A 1189 17.09 -27.48 56.04
CA LEU A 1189 15.88 -28.19 55.60
C LEU A 1189 16.07 -29.70 55.49
N GLY A 1190 17.29 -30.21 55.74
CA GLY A 1190 17.55 -31.64 55.84
C GLY A 1190 16.75 -32.27 56.98
N GLN A 1191 15.94 -33.28 56.66
CA GLN A 1191 15.18 -34.10 57.63
C GLN A 1191 14.06 -33.38 58.43
N LYS A 1192 13.70 -32.13 58.10
CA LYS A 1192 12.59 -31.39 58.75
C LYS A 1192 11.28 -31.49 57.95
N THR A 1193 10.17 -31.24 58.63
CA THR A 1193 8.84 -31.13 57.99
C THR A 1193 8.63 -29.70 57.50
N VAL A 1194 8.18 -29.55 56.26
CA VAL A 1194 7.82 -28.26 55.65
C VAL A 1194 6.32 -28.24 55.38
N TYR A 1195 5.69 -27.10 55.62
CA TYR A 1195 4.26 -26.89 55.47
C TYR A 1195 4.01 -25.93 54.30
N VAL A 1196 3.13 -26.31 53.37
CA VAL A 1196 2.77 -25.48 52.21
C VAL A 1196 1.42 -24.85 52.43
N SER A 1197 1.32 -23.55 52.23
CA SER A 1197 0.06 -22.82 52.11
C SER A 1197 -0.13 -22.38 50.66
N LEU A 1198 -1.32 -22.66 50.13
CA LEU A 1198 -1.77 -22.17 48.83
C LEU A 1198 -2.73 -21.02 49.11
N ARG A 1199 -2.39 -19.79 48.68
CA ARG A 1199 -3.26 -18.61 48.78
C ARG A 1199 -3.72 -18.17 47.40
#